data_AF-K9RSM1-F1
#
_entry.id   AF-K9RSM1-F1
#
_cell.length_a   1.000
_cell.length_b   1.000
_cell.length_c   1.000
_cell.angle_alpha   90.00
_cell.angle_beta   90.00
_cell.angle_gamma   90.00
#
_symmetry.space_group_name_H-M   'P 1'
#
loop_
_entity.id
_entity.type
_entity.pdbx_description
1 polymer ?
#
loop_
_entity_poly.entity_id
_entity_poly.type
_entity_poly.pdbx_seq_one_letter_code
_entity_poly.pdbx_strand_id
1 'polypeptide(L)'
;MKGITLQRVKAWLTLPSLVFTVIMVSAVIVLGSSLIPSRAMAPRSISLPTVCQAPLKSPEISWQLPQDLEGNLQQKNLNVVQRAADLFAWQEFIALNWPAKSGVRGVPDQTVNINAVAPRVWETWKETSEVYLPDGREPLPWNAAAPLPPGLGKPLKILYRQSKVDEVLSDEFQPTKADLALPGTLTDQQGRIVRYEIRMNQVAFDYVVQNKLYDANHQAKLEQFNFPNGAILIKAAWREVEPTEEARFHTVSAYVSDRADLTKATYQEIRMGLVGFHIMHKTASAPQWIWSTYEQVDNVRGEQPSFFNPHCPDCLANHQTQAHVPNQVTRLTPIPNQNPDCNQPNQAIDNVAELNKTIQAGLKNSVWQYYELVNTQWPLPKAKIDPTPKTVFQVKPPILANTTMETYIQKTSSCMGCHAIARGVNPNQYTASDFTFTLAYAQPQPAQTQIIPPPAKPVSAWDTEQWNSILRGYQLTTQTYELLPENVPVAKLHCQSCHLNGGGNPKASAWLGMMEKYEYPQTTNLQKRINQCFEHSLNGKPFPITANQPEFRALITYMQWLDEQAQVLDIPRPKTPFPPIPQLTGNSQRGQAIFQQKCSFCHNTDGQGRYQTDTYYRPALWGEQSFNKLAGLHRLNTMAEFIHGNMPYQFDGNLTPQEAWDLATFIDNQERPSGSANSAK
;
A
#
# COMPACT_ATOMS: atom_id res chain seq x y z
N MET A 1 49.27 31.58 29.75
CA MET A 1 50.22 31.78 28.63
C MET A 1 51.33 30.75 28.75
N LYS A 2 51.63 30.05 27.64
CA LYS A 2 52.83 29.20 27.37
C LYS A 2 52.94 27.94 28.25
N GLY A 3 53.03 26.70 27.76
CA GLY A 3 53.33 26.17 26.44
C GLY A 3 54.71 25.49 26.42
N ILE A 4 54.72 24.16 26.21
CA ILE A 4 55.73 23.32 25.52
C ILE A 4 57.08 23.15 26.31
N THR A 5 57.79 22.01 26.47
CA THR A 5 58.16 20.91 25.57
C THR A 5 58.86 19.74 26.31
N LEU A 6 58.93 18.59 25.63
CA LEU A 6 59.55 17.28 25.87
C LEU A 6 61.02 17.23 26.40
N GLN A 7 61.40 16.14 27.10
CA GLN A 7 62.34 15.09 26.61
C GLN A 7 62.61 13.92 27.60
N ARG A 8 62.06 12.75 27.25
CA ARG A 8 62.68 11.41 27.02
C ARG A 8 63.96 10.90 27.75
N VAL A 9 63.79 9.66 28.29
CA VAL A 9 64.68 8.46 28.38
C VAL A 9 65.64 8.29 29.58
N LYS A 10 65.41 7.25 30.41
CA LYS A 10 66.26 6.03 30.55
C LYS A 10 65.67 5.04 31.58
N ALA A 11 65.62 3.76 31.19
CA ALA A 11 65.21 2.60 31.99
C ALA A 11 66.41 1.94 32.71
N TRP A 12 66.18 0.74 33.28
CA TRP A 12 67.04 -0.26 33.97
C TRP A 12 66.64 -0.42 35.47
N LEU A 13 65.82 -1.44 35.84
CA LEU A 13 66.17 -2.81 36.33
C LEU A 13 66.93 -2.75 37.70
N THR A 14 66.58 -3.39 38.84
CA THR A 14 65.82 -4.62 39.22
C THR A 14 65.56 -4.67 40.75
N LEU A 15 64.49 -5.39 41.15
CA LEU A 15 64.21 -6.15 42.41
C LEU A 15 64.05 -5.42 43.77
N PRO A 16 63.10 -5.88 44.62
CA PRO A 16 63.52 -6.76 45.72
C PRO A 16 62.56 -7.93 46.03
N SER A 17 63.11 -8.91 46.73
CA SER A 17 62.51 -10.12 47.30
C SER A 17 62.09 -9.95 48.78
N LEU A 18 61.37 -10.97 49.31
CA LEU A 18 60.93 -11.26 50.70
C LEU A 18 59.53 -10.72 51.06
N VAL A 19 58.59 -11.46 51.67
CA VAL A 19 58.67 -12.55 52.65
C VAL A 19 57.51 -13.55 52.48
N PHE A 20 57.79 -14.83 52.72
CA PHE A 20 56.84 -15.95 52.83
C PHE A 20 56.05 -15.91 54.16
N THR A 21 54.76 -16.24 54.14
CA THR A 21 54.08 -16.87 55.28
C THR A 21 53.29 -18.06 54.76
N VAL A 22 53.68 -19.25 55.21
CA VAL A 22 53.03 -20.53 54.93
C VAL A 22 52.03 -20.80 56.05
N ILE A 23 50.75 -20.97 55.70
CA ILE A 23 49.79 -21.73 56.51
C ILE A 23 49.12 -22.73 55.57
N MET A 24 49.36 -24.01 55.83
CA MET A 24 48.68 -25.14 55.17
C MET A 24 47.18 -25.09 55.49
N VAL A 25 46.34 -25.18 54.45
CA VAL A 25 44.97 -25.68 54.59
C VAL A 25 44.66 -26.61 53.43
N SER A 26 44.20 -27.79 53.81
CA SER A 26 43.72 -28.96 53.08
C SER A 26 43.10 -28.72 51.70
N ALA A 27 43.53 -29.51 50.72
CA ALA A 27 42.90 -29.60 49.41
C ALA A 27 41.49 -30.22 49.53
N VAL A 28 40.47 -29.38 49.41
CA VAL A 28 39.12 -29.81 49.05
C VAL A 28 39.03 -29.70 47.53
N ILE A 29 38.87 -30.84 46.85
CA ILE A 29 38.50 -30.90 45.45
C ILE A 29 37.06 -30.38 45.35
N VAL A 30 36.92 -29.08 45.07
CA VAL A 30 35.67 -28.53 44.55
C VAL A 30 35.67 -28.85 43.06
N LEU A 31 34.83 -29.82 42.67
CA LEU A 31 34.39 -29.99 41.29
C LEU A 31 33.73 -28.67 40.86
N GLY A 32 34.53 -27.78 40.29
CA GLY A 32 34.02 -26.63 39.56
C GLY A 32 33.20 -27.16 38.40
N SER A 33 31.88 -27.13 38.53
CA SER A 33 30.94 -27.26 37.42
C SER A 33 31.36 -26.24 36.38
N SER A 34 32.00 -26.74 35.34
CA SER A 34 32.37 -25.99 34.16
C SER A 34 31.09 -25.34 33.64
N LEU A 35 31.07 -24.00 33.60
CA LEU A 35 30.10 -23.28 32.80
C LEU A 35 30.30 -23.76 31.36
N ILE A 36 29.51 -24.75 30.95
CA ILE A 36 29.39 -25.14 29.55
C ILE A 36 28.83 -23.88 28.87
N PRO A 37 29.57 -23.22 27.95
CA PRO A 37 28.97 -22.17 27.17
C PRO A 37 27.77 -22.77 26.45
N SER A 38 26.59 -22.16 26.63
CA SER A 38 25.37 -22.57 25.93
C SER A 38 25.71 -22.70 24.45
N ARG A 39 25.76 -23.94 23.96
CA ARG A 39 26.18 -24.25 22.59
C ARG A 39 25.20 -23.52 21.68
N ALA A 40 25.70 -22.58 20.87
CA ALA A 40 24.88 -21.92 19.85
C ALA A 40 24.12 -23.02 19.09
N MET A 41 22.79 -22.90 19.00
CA MET A 41 22.00 -23.90 18.27
C MET A 41 22.48 -23.95 16.83
N ALA A 42 22.97 -25.11 16.40
CA ALA A 42 23.39 -25.32 15.03
C ALA A 42 22.17 -25.16 14.10
N PRO A 43 22.32 -24.49 12.95
CA PRO A 43 21.24 -24.35 11.98
C PRO A 43 20.72 -25.73 11.55
N ARG A 44 19.40 -25.91 11.56
CA ARG A 44 18.77 -27.14 11.05
C ARG A 44 18.38 -26.93 9.60
N SER A 45 19.06 -27.62 8.70
CA SER A 45 18.74 -27.61 7.26
C SER A 45 17.47 -28.41 6.97
N ILE A 46 16.62 -27.87 6.10
CA ILE A 46 15.43 -28.54 5.57
C ILE A 46 15.75 -29.01 4.15
N SER A 47 15.88 -30.31 3.95
CA SER A 47 16.16 -30.86 2.62
C SER A 47 14.98 -30.63 1.68
N LEU A 48 15.26 -30.11 0.49
CA LEU A 48 14.26 -29.83 -0.54
C LEU A 48 14.60 -30.54 -1.86
N PRO A 49 13.59 -30.95 -2.64
CA PRO A 49 13.82 -31.43 -3.99
C PRO A 49 14.36 -30.31 -4.88
N THR A 50 15.27 -30.67 -5.80
CA THR A 50 15.79 -29.75 -6.81
C THR A 50 14.67 -29.27 -7.73
N VAL A 51 14.77 -28.02 -8.20
CA VAL A 51 13.87 -27.46 -9.22
C VAL A 51 14.64 -27.28 -10.51
N CYS A 52 14.13 -27.82 -11.61
CA CYS A 52 14.76 -27.74 -12.94
C CYS A 52 16.26 -28.03 -12.96
N GLN A 53 16.69 -29.02 -12.15
CA GLN A 53 18.08 -29.47 -12.01
C GLN A 53 19.05 -28.39 -11.49
N ALA A 54 18.54 -27.26 -10.98
CA ALA A 54 19.35 -26.24 -10.34
C ALA A 54 19.61 -26.59 -8.86
N PRO A 55 20.88 -26.64 -8.41
CA PRO A 55 21.21 -26.90 -7.02
C PRO A 55 21.08 -25.61 -6.20
N LEU A 56 19.87 -25.30 -5.73
CA LEU A 56 19.65 -24.23 -4.76
C LEU A 56 19.98 -24.72 -3.34
N LYS A 57 20.51 -23.83 -2.50
CA LYS A 57 20.81 -24.15 -1.10
C LYS A 57 19.52 -24.46 -0.35
N SER A 58 19.53 -25.58 0.38
CA SER A 58 18.44 -25.91 1.31
C SER A 58 18.29 -24.83 2.39
N PRO A 59 17.06 -24.38 2.71
CA PRO A 59 16.84 -23.36 3.72
C PRO A 59 17.17 -23.91 5.11
N GLU A 60 17.58 -23.01 5.99
CA GLU A 60 17.95 -23.33 7.36
C GLU A 60 16.97 -22.67 8.33
N ILE A 61 16.55 -23.39 9.37
CA ILE A 61 15.84 -22.79 10.50
C ILE A 61 16.89 -22.03 11.32
N SER A 62 16.98 -20.73 11.08
CA SER A 62 18.06 -19.88 11.60
C SER A 62 17.58 -18.46 11.89
N TRP A 63 18.24 -17.79 12.83
CA TRP A 63 18.06 -16.38 13.14
C TRP A 63 18.73 -15.45 12.10
N GLN A 64 19.50 -16.01 11.16
CA GLN A 64 20.23 -15.24 10.16
C GLN A 64 19.27 -14.72 9.08
N LEU A 65 19.09 -13.40 9.06
CA LEU A 65 18.34 -12.72 8.02
C LEU A 65 19.13 -12.74 6.70
N PRO A 66 18.62 -13.33 5.61
CA PRO A 66 19.29 -13.31 4.32
C PRO A 66 19.41 -11.88 3.79
N GLN A 67 20.52 -11.58 3.10
CA GLN A 67 20.78 -10.24 2.55
C GLN A 67 20.27 -10.06 1.12
N ASP A 68 20.21 -11.16 0.35
CA ASP A 68 19.66 -11.21 -0.99
C ASP A 68 19.24 -12.65 -1.31
N LEU A 69 18.45 -12.82 -2.37
CA LEU A 69 18.05 -14.15 -2.86
C LEU A 69 19.19 -14.83 -3.60
N GLU A 70 19.25 -16.16 -3.50
CA GLU A 70 20.31 -16.94 -4.15
C GLU A 70 20.31 -16.69 -5.67
N GLY A 71 21.50 -16.41 -6.23
CA GLY A 71 21.67 -16.13 -7.66
C GLY A 71 21.27 -14.74 -8.12
N ASN A 72 20.83 -13.84 -7.21
CA ASN A 72 20.68 -12.40 -7.46
C ASN A 72 19.83 -12.05 -8.69
N LEU A 73 18.77 -12.82 -8.94
CA LEU A 73 17.86 -12.71 -10.10
C LEU A 73 18.55 -12.93 -11.46
N GLN A 74 19.76 -13.51 -11.50
CA GLN A 74 20.55 -13.70 -12.72
C GLN A 74 20.36 -15.08 -13.36
N GLN A 75 19.60 -15.97 -12.75
CA GLN A 75 19.37 -17.31 -13.30
C GLN A 75 18.57 -17.21 -14.61
N LYS A 76 19.02 -17.98 -15.62
CA LYS A 76 18.38 -18.00 -16.95
C LYS A 76 16.96 -18.57 -16.93
N ASN A 77 16.69 -19.53 -16.04
CA ASN A 77 15.39 -20.16 -15.89
C ASN A 77 14.62 -19.44 -14.78
N LEU A 78 13.56 -18.72 -15.14
CA LEU A 78 12.75 -17.94 -14.20
C LEU A 78 12.00 -18.82 -13.19
N ASN A 79 11.78 -20.11 -13.48
CA ASN A 79 11.24 -21.05 -12.49
C ASN A 79 12.23 -21.28 -11.33
N VAL A 80 13.54 -21.26 -11.63
CA VAL A 80 14.60 -21.32 -10.62
C VAL A 80 14.68 -20.00 -9.85
N VAL A 81 14.51 -18.85 -10.53
CA VAL A 81 14.42 -17.54 -9.87
C VAL A 81 13.24 -17.50 -8.90
N GLN A 82 12.06 -17.98 -9.32
CA GLN A 82 10.87 -18.03 -8.48
C GLN A 82 11.11 -18.88 -7.22
N ARG A 83 11.64 -20.10 -7.36
CA ARG A 83 12.03 -20.92 -6.20
C ARG A 83 13.03 -20.20 -5.30
N ALA A 84 14.06 -19.55 -5.86
CA ALA A 84 15.05 -18.82 -5.05
C ALA A 84 14.40 -17.67 -4.26
N ALA A 85 13.45 -16.95 -4.86
CA ALA A 85 12.67 -15.92 -4.19
C ALA A 85 11.78 -16.49 -3.08
N ASP A 86 11.10 -17.62 -3.31
CA ASP A 86 10.25 -18.28 -2.31
C ASP A 86 11.06 -18.88 -1.14
N LEU A 87 12.29 -19.35 -1.38
CA LEU A 87 13.22 -19.76 -0.33
C LEU A 87 13.72 -18.58 0.49
N PHE A 88 14.10 -17.50 -0.18
CA PHE A 88 14.49 -16.25 0.46
C PHE A 88 13.39 -15.75 1.38
N ALA A 89 12.16 -15.68 0.87
CA ALA A 89 10.97 -15.29 1.64
C ALA A 89 10.83 -16.14 2.92
N TRP A 90 10.83 -17.47 2.81
CA TRP A 90 10.73 -18.33 3.98
C TRP A 90 11.88 -18.16 4.99
N GLN A 91 13.12 -17.96 4.52
CA GLN A 91 14.26 -17.66 5.38
C GLN A 91 14.08 -16.34 6.12
N GLU A 92 13.57 -15.30 5.46
CA GLU A 92 13.22 -14.03 6.10
C GLU A 92 12.13 -14.22 7.15
N PHE A 93 11.04 -14.90 6.81
CA PHE A 93 9.93 -15.14 7.73
C PHE A 93 10.42 -15.83 9.01
N ILE A 94 11.27 -16.85 8.89
CA ILE A 94 11.86 -17.56 10.02
C ILE A 94 12.76 -16.63 10.85
N ALA A 95 13.68 -15.90 10.21
CA ALA A 95 14.62 -15.03 10.90
C ALA A 95 13.93 -13.87 11.63
N LEU A 96 12.91 -13.27 11.00
CA LEU A 96 12.15 -12.16 11.57
C LEU A 96 11.23 -12.61 12.71
N ASN A 97 10.72 -13.83 12.65
CA ASN A 97 9.93 -14.44 13.72
C ASN A 97 10.78 -15.17 14.78
N TRP A 98 12.10 -15.04 14.72
CA TRP A 98 12.97 -15.47 15.81
C TRP A 98 12.71 -14.63 17.08
N PRO A 99 12.82 -15.21 18.29
CA PRO A 99 12.81 -14.44 19.53
C PRO A 99 13.83 -13.29 19.50
N ALA A 100 13.39 -12.09 19.88
CA ALA A 100 14.25 -10.93 20.00
C ALA A 100 15.03 -10.97 21.31
N LYS A 101 16.26 -10.45 21.27
CA LYS A 101 17.07 -10.21 22.46
C LYS A 101 16.44 -9.08 23.28
N SER A 102 16.25 -9.33 24.57
CA SER A 102 15.66 -8.33 25.47
C SER A 102 16.46 -7.02 25.48
N GLY A 103 15.75 -5.89 25.43
CA GLY A 103 16.33 -4.54 25.52
C GLY A 103 17.01 -4.01 24.25
N VAL A 104 17.09 -4.79 23.16
CA VAL A 104 17.71 -4.34 21.90
C VAL A 104 16.81 -4.67 20.73
N ARG A 105 16.28 -3.64 20.06
CA ARG A 105 15.35 -3.81 18.94
C ARG A 105 16.05 -4.37 17.72
N GLY A 106 15.38 -5.29 17.03
CA GLY A 106 15.82 -5.86 15.76
C GLY A 106 16.94 -6.89 15.85
N VAL A 107 17.37 -7.28 17.06
CA VAL A 107 18.44 -8.25 17.26
C VAL A 107 17.85 -9.58 17.75
N PRO A 108 18.10 -10.71 17.07
CA PRO A 108 17.64 -12.01 17.53
C PRO A 108 18.41 -12.48 18.77
N ASP A 109 17.75 -13.21 19.64
CA ASP A 109 18.40 -13.97 20.71
C ASP A 109 18.92 -15.30 20.14
N GLN A 110 20.23 -15.37 19.97
CA GLN A 110 20.93 -16.53 19.39
C GLN A 110 21.07 -17.70 20.37
N THR A 111 20.65 -17.53 21.63
CA THR A 111 20.77 -18.55 22.69
C THR A 111 19.50 -19.39 22.84
N VAL A 112 18.41 -19.01 22.20
CA VAL A 112 17.10 -19.67 22.28
C VAL A 112 16.67 -20.22 20.93
N ASN A 113 15.70 -21.14 20.95
CA ASN A 113 15.06 -21.64 19.75
C ASN A 113 13.86 -20.75 19.34
N ILE A 114 13.39 -20.93 18.10
CA ILE A 114 12.28 -20.14 17.53
C ILE A 114 10.96 -20.19 18.34
N ASN A 115 10.77 -21.22 19.17
CA ASN A 115 9.56 -21.42 19.98
C ASN A 115 9.62 -20.72 21.34
N ALA A 116 10.75 -20.13 21.73
CA ALA A 116 10.85 -19.45 23.02
C ALA A 116 9.83 -18.30 23.11
N VAL A 117 9.27 -18.11 24.31
CA VAL A 117 8.28 -17.06 24.58
C VAL A 117 9.01 -15.72 24.76
N ALA A 118 9.00 -14.90 23.71
CA ALA A 118 9.52 -13.54 23.70
C ALA A 118 8.84 -12.74 22.58
N PRO A 119 8.97 -11.40 22.54
CA PRO A 119 8.69 -10.64 21.34
C PRO A 119 9.52 -11.16 20.16
N ARG A 120 8.99 -11.10 18.95
CA ARG A 120 9.74 -11.43 17.74
C ARG A 120 10.65 -10.30 17.31
N VAL A 121 11.71 -10.59 16.57
CA VAL A 121 12.65 -9.58 16.05
C VAL A 121 11.90 -8.41 15.42
N TRP A 122 10.96 -8.70 14.51
CA TRP A 122 10.20 -7.64 13.82
C TRP A 122 9.22 -6.89 14.73
N GLU A 123 8.69 -7.55 15.78
CA GLU A 123 7.76 -6.92 16.72
C GLU A 123 8.43 -5.85 17.58
N THR A 124 9.77 -5.90 17.67
CA THR A 124 10.55 -4.88 18.35
C THR A 124 10.87 -3.68 17.48
N TRP A 125 10.62 -3.71 16.16
CA TRP A 125 10.90 -2.59 15.26
C TRP A 125 10.02 -1.38 15.53
N LYS A 126 10.38 -0.20 15.01
CA LYS A 126 9.58 1.03 15.16
C LYS A 126 8.29 0.92 14.35
N GLU A 127 7.15 1.13 15.02
CA GLU A 127 5.86 1.34 14.35
C GLU A 127 5.85 2.73 13.69
N THR A 128 5.15 2.89 12.57
CA THR A 128 5.00 4.19 11.89
C THR A 128 4.58 5.35 12.81
N SER A 129 3.73 5.13 13.81
CA SER A 129 3.29 6.11 14.80
C SER A 129 4.40 6.53 15.77
N GLU A 130 5.48 5.75 15.91
CA GLU A 130 6.68 6.12 16.66
C GLU A 130 7.64 6.98 15.83
N VAL A 131 7.46 7.03 14.51
CA VAL A 131 8.36 7.67 13.54
C VAL A 131 7.81 8.99 13.03
N TYR A 132 6.54 9.00 12.62
CA TYR A 132 5.86 10.16 12.05
C TYR A 132 5.03 10.85 13.13
N LEU A 133 5.69 11.68 13.93
CA LEU A 133 5.09 12.33 15.09
C LEU A 133 4.35 13.62 14.70
N PRO A 134 3.35 14.06 15.51
CA PRO A 134 2.72 15.35 15.34
C PRO A 134 3.75 16.48 15.23
N ASP A 135 3.41 17.49 14.41
CA ASP A 135 4.25 18.66 14.13
C ASP A 135 5.58 18.38 13.41
N GLY A 136 5.80 17.14 12.93
CA GLY A 136 7.02 16.78 12.21
C GLY A 136 8.26 16.72 13.11
N ARG A 137 8.08 16.53 14.43
CA ARG A 137 9.20 16.45 15.36
C ARG A 137 10.01 15.16 15.21
N GLU A 138 11.29 15.24 15.55
CA GLU A 138 12.20 14.11 15.47
C GLU A 138 11.72 12.94 16.37
N PRO A 139 11.67 11.70 15.83
CA PRO A 139 11.30 10.54 16.61
C PRO A 139 12.39 10.15 17.62
N LEU A 140 11.98 9.42 18.66
CA LEU A 140 12.92 8.93 19.67
C LEU A 140 13.95 7.96 19.06
N PRO A 141 15.18 7.87 19.63
CA PRO A 141 16.21 6.95 19.14
C PRO A 141 15.71 5.52 19.00
N TRP A 142 16.35 4.74 18.10
CA TRP A 142 15.93 3.38 17.75
C TRP A 142 15.50 2.54 18.96
N ASN A 143 16.38 2.35 19.95
CA ASN A 143 16.10 1.51 21.13
C ASN A 143 15.21 2.15 22.21
N ALA A 144 14.72 3.38 22.02
CA ALA A 144 13.80 3.99 22.97
C ALA A 144 12.46 3.24 22.99
N ALA A 145 11.89 3.08 24.19
CA ALA A 145 10.57 2.49 24.38
C ALA A 145 9.49 3.29 23.62
N ALA A 146 8.47 2.60 23.13
CA ALA A 146 7.32 3.26 22.52
C ALA A 146 6.59 4.08 23.60
N PRO A 147 6.23 5.35 23.34
CA PRO A 147 5.43 6.12 24.27
C PRO A 147 4.05 5.48 24.42
N LEU A 148 3.62 5.29 25.67
CA LEU A 148 2.27 4.81 25.98
C LEU A 148 1.33 5.99 26.20
N PRO A 149 0.07 5.91 25.72
CA PRO A 149 -0.99 6.81 26.12
C PRO A 149 -1.12 6.92 27.65
N PRO A 150 -1.48 8.10 28.19
CA PRO A 150 -1.70 8.29 29.61
C PRO A 150 -2.68 7.26 30.20
N GLY A 151 -2.34 6.68 31.35
CA GLY A 151 -3.15 5.68 32.04
C GLY A 151 -2.84 4.22 31.68
N LEU A 152 -1.97 3.96 30.70
CA LEU A 152 -1.52 2.60 30.36
C LEU A 152 -0.17 2.29 31.03
N GLY A 153 -0.13 1.23 31.85
CA GLY A 153 1.04 0.90 32.68
C GLY A 153 1.96 -0.21 32.14
N LYS A 154 1.44 -1.11 31.30
CA LYS A 154 2.22 -2.21 30.70
C LYS A 154 2.78 -1.82 29.32
N PRO A 155 4.04 -2.17 28.98
CA PRO A 155 4.64 -1.89 27.67
C PRO A 155 4.15 -2.88 26.59
N LEU A 156 2.85 -2.85 26.30
CA LEU A 156 2.23 -3.66 25.26
C LEU A 156 2.21 -2.93 23.91
N LYS A 157 2.02 -3.70 22.84
CA LYS A 157 1.71 -3.14 21.51
C LYS A 157 0.40 -2.35 21.57
N ILE A 158 0.28 -1.34 20.71
CA ILE A 158 -0.98 -0.61 20.49
C ILE A 158 -1.45 -0.94 19.07
N LEU A 159 -2.66 -1.46 18.94
CA LEU A 159 -3.27 -1.83 17.68
C LEU A 159 -4.58 -1.05 17.50
N TYR A 160 -4.61 -0.16 16.53
CA TYR A 160 -5.73 0.77 16.34
C TYR A 160 -6.19 0.88 14.88
N ARG A 161 -5.34 0.53 13.91
CA ARG A 161 -5.72 0.61 12.50
C ARG A 161 -6.74 -0.46 12.16
N GLN A 162 -7.85 -0.04 11.55
CA GLN A 162 -8.95 -0.95 11.20
C GLN A 162 -8.92 -1.41 9.74
N SER A 163 -8.03 -0.82 8.95
CA SER A 163 -7.76 -1.16 7.56
C SER A 163 -6.25 -1.19 7.29
N LYS A 164 -5.84 -1.85 6.21
CA LYS A 164 -4.44 -1.86 5.75
C LYS A 164 -3.96 -0.50 5.23
N VAL A 165 -4.89 0.43 5.00
CA VAL A 165 -4.65 1.86 4.73
C VAL A 165 -5.47 2.63 5.75
N ASP A 166 -4.82 3.39 6.62
CA ASP A 166 -5.51 4.18 7.64
C ASP A 166 -4.74 5.50 7.84
N GLU A 167 -5.35 6.42 8.58
CA GLU A 167 -4.84 7.75 8.94
C GLU A 167 -4.65 8.70 7.75
N VAL A 168 -3.44 8.74 7.17
CA VAL A 168 -3.03 9.71 6.16
C VAL A 168 -3.23 9.18 4.73
N LEU A 169 -3.21 7.85 4.59
CA LEU A 169 -3.46 7.17 3.32
C LEU A 169 -4.94 6.79 3.26
N SER A 170 -5.70 7.41 2.35
CA SER A 170 -7.12 7.12 2.18
C SER A 170 -7.35 6.02 1.13
N ASP A 171 -8.57 5.46 1.13
CA ASP A 171 -9.06 4.56 0.06
C ASP A 171 -9.16 5.24 -1.31
N GLU A 172 -8.94 6.56 -1.40
CA GLU A 172 -8.74 7.26 -2.66
C GLU A 172 -7.36 6.93 -3.25
N PHE A 173 -6.32 6.97 -2.40
CA PHE A 173 -4.92 6.76 -2.78
C PHE A 173 -4.53 5.28 -2.87
N GLN A 174 -5.03 4.44 -1.97
CA GLN A 174 -4.81 3.00 -1.98
C GLN A 174 -6.13 2.29 -1.73
N PRO A 175 -6.81 1.78 -2.78
CA PRO A 175 -8.12 1.19 -2.61
C PRO A 175 -8.00 -0.11 -1.82
N THR A 176 -8.51 -0.11 -0.59
CA THR A 176 -8.69 -1.36 0.18
C THR A 176 -10.05 -1.99 -0.06
N LYS A 177 -10.97 -1.18 -0.60
CA LYS A 177 -12.36 -1.51 -0.85
C LYS A 177 -12.56 -2.10 -2.26
N ALA A 178 -13.56 -2.96 -2.42
CA ALA A 178 -14.11 -3.30 -3.73
C ALA A 178 -15.07 -2.22 -4.24
N ASP A 179 -15.85 -1.60 -3.35
CA ASP A 179 -16.70 -0.43 -3.62
C ASP A 179 -16.79 0.57 -2.44
N LEU A 180 -17.39 1.74 -2.63
CA LEU A 180 -17.56 2.73 -1.54
C LEU A 180 -18.79 2.51 -0.66
N ALA A 181 -19.55 1.41 -0.84
CA ALA A 181 -20.79 1.21 -0.12
C ALA A 181 -20.55 0.95 1.38
N LEU A 182 -19.43 0.29 1.70
CA LEU A 182 -19.14 -0.25 3.02
C LEU A 182 -17.67 0.01 3.43
N PRO A 183 -17.36 0.06 4.73
CA PRO A 183 -15.98 0.27 5.20
C PRO A 183 -15.03 -0.82 4.67
N GLY A 184 -13.75 -0.47 4.52
CA GLY A 184 -12.70 -1.41 4.08
C GLY A 184 -12.20 -2.34 5.19
N THR A 185 -12.96 -2.49 6.28
CA THR A 185 -12.59 -3.30 7.44
C THR A 185 -12.75 -4.79 7.12
N LEU A 186 -12.00 -5.64 7.83
CA LEU A 186 -12.18 -7.08 7.83
C LEU A 186 -12.67 -7.53 9.22
N THR A 187 -13.74 -8.30 9.25
CA THR A 187 -14.38 -8.82 10.46
C THR A 187 -14.34 -10.34 10.46
N ASP A 188 -13.88 -10.93 11.57
CA ASP A 188 -13.84 -12.39 11.75
C ASP A 188 -15.25 -13.00 11.92
N GLN A 189 -15.30 -14.34 11.97
CA GLN A 189 -16.55 -15.10 12.15
C GLN A 189 -17.20 -14.93 13.54
N GLN A 190 -16.55 -14.22 14.46
CA GLN A 190 -17.08 -13.83 15.77
C GLN A 190 -17.53 -12.36 15.82
N GLY A 191 -17.47 -11.62 14.71
CA GLY A 191 -17.89 -10.21 14.65
C GLY A 191 -16.82 -9.22 15.14
N ARG A 192 -15.55 -9.63 15.22
CA ARG A 192 -14.45 -8.82 15.73
C ARG A 192 -13.61 -8.27 14.58
N ILE A 193 -13.23 -7.00 14.68
CA ILE A 193 -12.49 -6.29 13.62
C ILE A 193 -11.01 -6.65 13.68
N VAL A 194 -10.44 -7.00 12.54
CA VAL A 194 -9.00 -7.21 12.34
C VAL A 194 -8.26 -5.89 12.46
N ARG A 195 -7.11 -5.92 13.14
CA ARG A 195 -6.22 -4.77 13.32
C ARG A 195 -4.95 -4.90 12.50
N TYR A 196 -4.43 -3.77 12.04
CA TYR A 196 -3.22 -3.71 11.23
C TYR A 196 -2.11 -2.89 11.89
N GLU A 197 -0.85 -3.24 11.63
CA GLU A 197 0.31 -2.44 12.01
C GLU A 197 1.36 -2.40 10.90
N ILE A 198 2.14 -1.31 10.86
CA ILE A 198 3.21 -1.12 9.87
C ILE A 198 4.50 -0.81 10.62
N ARG A 199 5.53 -1.64 10.41
CA ARG A 199 6.82 -1.50 11.08
C ARG A 199 7.97 -1.37 10.09
N MET A 200 9.01 -0.66 10.50
CA MET A 200 10.24 -0.48 9.72
C MET A 200 11.47 -0.90 10.51
N ASN A 201 12.39 -1.61 9.86
CA ASN A 201 13.65 -2.02 10.49
C ASN A 201 14.58 -0.82 10.72
N GLN A 202 15.69 -1.06 11.42
CA GLN A 202 16.63 0.00 11.77
C GLN A 202 17.21 0.70 10.54
N VAL A 203 17.51 -0.06 9.48
CA VAL A 203 18.07 0.46 8.23
C VAL A 203 17.11 1.49 7.58
N ALA A 204 15.81 1.16 7.51
CA ALA A 204 14.80 2.08 7.01
C ALA A 204 14.56 3.28 7.96
N PHE A 205 14.52 3.04 9.27
CA PHE A 205 14.37 4.08 10.29
C PHE A 205 15.52 5.10 10.23
N ASP A 206 16.77 4.63 10.21
CA ASP A 206 17.96 5.47 10.17
C ASP A 206 17.94 6.35 8.91
N TYR A 207 17.53 5.79 7.75
CA TYR A 207 17.36 6.57 6.52
C TYR A 207 16.31 7.68 6.67
N VAL A 208 15.15 7.37 7.26
CA VAL A 208 14.08 8.35 7.52
C VAL A 208 14.57 9.47 8.43
N VAL A 209 15.27 9.13 9.52
CA VAL A 209 15.74 10.12 10.51
C VAL A 209 16.87 10.98 9.95
N GLN A 210 17.90 10.36 9.35
CA GLN A 210 19.06 11.07 8.81
C GLN A 210 18.68 12.08 7.72
N ASN A 211 17.67 11.75 6.90
CA ASN A 211 17.17 12.62 5.84
C ASN A 211 15.95 13.45 6.27
N LYS A 212 15.57 13.43 7.55
CA LYS A 212 14.42 14.16 8.12
C LYS A 212 13.12 13.94 7.34
N LEU A 213 12.89 12.72 6.85
CA LEU A 213 11.72 12.39 6.04
C LEU A 213 10.42 12.34 6.86
N TYR A 214 10.50 12.43 8.19
CA TYR A 214 9.36 12.52 9.10
C TYR A 214 8.75 13.94 9.15
N ASP A 215 9.51 14.97 8.78
CA ASP A 215 9.05 16.36 8.68
C ASP A 215 8.63 16.64 7.23
N ALA A 216 7.33 16.87 7.04
CA ALA A 216 6.77 17.11 5.72
C ALA A 216 7.32 18.37 5.04
N ASN A 217 7.67 19.41 5.80
CA ASN A 217 8.23 20.65 5.26
C ASN A 217 9.65 20.46 4.73
N HIS A 218 10.41 19.56 5.35
CA HIS A 218 11.72 19.16 4.86
C HIS A 218 11.58 18.20 3.69
N GLN A 219 10.77 17.15 3.84
CA GLN A 219 10.54 16.12 2.85
C GLN A 219 10.06 16.71 1.51
N ALA A 220 9.18 17.71 1.53
CA ALA A 220 8.64 18.34 0.33
C ALA A 220 9.70 19.02 -0.56
N LYS A 221 10.90 19.30 -0.03
CA LYS A 221 12.01 19.93 -0.76
C LYS A 221 12.94 18.93 -1.43
N LEU A 222 12.75 17.63 -1.19
CA LEU A 222 13.62 16.58 -1.70
C LEU A 222 13.15 16.09 -3.09
N GLU A 223 14.11 15.91 -3.99
CA GLU A 223 13.86 15.52 -5.38
C GLU A 223 13.91 14.01 -5.62
N GLN A 224 14.43 13.24 -4.65
CA GLN A 224 14.54 11.79 -4.77
C GLN A 224 14.54 11.11 -3.39
N PHE A 225 14.00 9.90 -3.36
CA PHE A 225 14.08 8.99 -2.23
C PHE A 225 14.68 7.68 -2.72
N ASN A 226 15.62 7.13 -1.96
CA ASN A 226 16.31 5.88 -2.28
C ASN A 226 16.74 5.22 -0.97
N PHE A 227 15.88 4.36 -0.43
CA PHE A 227 16.20 3.59 0.76
C PHE A 227 17.42 2.70 0.49
N PRO A 228 18.29 2.49 1.50
CA PRO A 228 19.45 1.61 1.35
C PRO A 228 19.05 0.13 1.25
N ASN A 229 19.93 -0.67 0.65
CA ASN A 229 19.81 -2.14 0.69
C ASN A 229 19.76 -2.62 2.15
N GLY A 230 18.94 -3.62 2.43
CA GLY A 230 18.65 -4.07 3.79
C GLY A 230 17.47 -3.33 4.44
N ALA A 231 16.87 -2.32 3.78
CA ALA A 231 15.64 -1.71 4.26
C ALA A 231 14.49 -2.71 4.19
N ILE A 232 13.78 -2.87 5.31
CA ILE A 232 12.61 -3.76 5.41
C ILE A 232 11.44 -3.02 6.01
N LEU A 233 10.28 -3.19 5.37
CA LEU A 233 8.98 -2.81 5.90
C LEU A 233 8.11 -4.05 6.08
N ILE A 234 7.34 -4.07 7.15
CA ILE A 234 6.38 -5.13 7.46
C ILE A 234 4.99 -4.53 7.59
N LYS A 235 4.00 -5.22 7.04
CA LYS A 235 2.59 -5.01 7.40
C LYS A 235 2.05 -6.30 8.02
N ALA A 236 1.42 -6.20 9.18
CA ALA A 236 0.85 -7.34 9.89
C ALA A 236 -0.63 -7.13 10.18
N ALA A 237 -1.42 -8.20 10.09
CA ALA A 237 -2.84 -8.23 10.40
C ALA A 237 -3.08 -9.16 11.59
N TRP A 238 -3.91 -8.72 12.52
CA TRP A 238 -4.15 -9.34 13.82
C TRP A 238 -5.64 -9.47 14.09
N ARG A 239 -6.09 -10.63 14.54
CA ARG A 239 -7.45 -10.80 15.08
C ARG A 239 -7.39 -11.12 16.56
N GLU A 240 -8.49 -10.91 17.27
CA GLU A 240 -8.63 -11.43 18.61
C GLU A 240 -8.70 -12.97 18.60
N VAL A 241 -8.08 -13.61 19.60
CA VAL A 241 -8.06 -15.07 19.74
C VAL A 241 -8.47 -15.49 21.13
N GLU A 242 -9.24 -16.57 21.19
CA GLU A 242 -9.62 -17.20 22.45
C GLU A 242 -8.48 -18.07 23.02
N PRO A 243 -8.45 -18.34 24.34
CA PRO A 243 -7.46 -19.24 24.95
C PRO A 243 -7.36 -20.61 24.28
N THR A 244 -8.46 -21.12 23.73
CA THR A 244 -8.51 -22.41 23.02
C THR A 244 -7.83 -22.38 21.65
N GLU A 245 -7.65 -21.20 21.08
CA GLU A 245 -7.06 -21.01 19.75
C GLU A 245 -5.54 -20.75 19.84
N GLU A 246 -5.03 -20.25 20.97
CA GLU A 246 -3.65 -19.75 21.11
C GLU A 246 -2.56 -20.73 20.65
N ALA A 247 -2.78 -22.04 20.79
CA ALA A 247 -1.80 -23.04 20.36
C ALA A 247 -1.54 -23.05 18.84
N ARG A 248 -2.42 -22.43 18.04
CA ARG A 248 -2.35 -22.37 16.58
C ARG A 248 -1.92 -21.00 16.03
N PHE A 249 -1.87 -19.97 16.87
CA PHE A 249 -1.58 -18.60 16.45
C PHE A 249 -0.35 -18.07 17.18
N HIS A 250 0.50 -17.32 16.48
CA HIS A 250 1.46 -16.47 17.19
C HIS A 250 0.67 -15.35 17.88
N THR A 251 0.72 -15.33 19.21
CA THR A 251 -0.13 -14.46 20.03
C THR A 251 0.63 -13.40 20.79
N VAL A 252 0.02 -12.23 20.92
CA VAL A 252 0.50 -11.11 21.72
C VAL A 252 -0.64 -10.52 22.55
N SER A 253 -0.34 -9.96 23.71
CA SER A 253 -1.26 -9.06 24.40
C SER A 253 -1.05 -7.64 23.87
N ALA A 254 -2.12 -6.96 23.47
CA ALA A 254 -2.07 -5.62 22.90
C ALA A 254 -3.18 -4.73 23.46
N TYR A 255 -2.92 -3.42 23.53
CA TYR A 255 -3.97 -2.43 23.73
C TYR A 255 -4.66 -2.15 22.39
N VAL A 256 -5.95 -2.43 22.33
CA VAL A 256 -6.79 -2.22 21.14
C VAL A 256 -7.70 -1.02 21.35
N SER A 257 -7.84 -0.18 20.31
CA SER A 257 -8.74 0.98 20.28
C SER A 257 -9.59 0.97 19.02
N ASP A 258 -10.87 1.33 19.15
CA ASP A 258 -11.78 1.58 18.03
C ASP A 258 -11.67 3.01 17.47
N ARG A 259 -10.93 3.89 18.14
CA ARG A 259 -10.74 5.29 17.71
C ARG A 259 -9.38 5.49 17.04
N ALA A 260 -9.40 6.22 15.93
CA ALA A 260 -8.20 6.70 15.24
C ALA A 260 -7.46 7.79 16.04
N ASP A 261 -8.17 8.66 16.77
CA ASP A 261 -7.55 9.64 17.67
C ASP A 261 -7.09 8.94 18.96
N LEU A 262 -5.82 8.53 18.97
CA LEU A 262 -5.17 7.87 20.10
C LEU A 262 -5.17 8.72 21.39
N THR A 263 -5.30 10.04 21.29
CA THR A 263 -5.33 10.91 22.48
C THR A 263 -6.67 10.88 23.21
N LYS A 264 -7.74 10.47 22.53
CA LYS A 264 -9.11 10.35 23.06
C LYS A 264 -9.62 8.91 23.00
N ALA A 265 -8.74 7.96 22.71
CA ALA A 265 -9.04 6.56 22.60
C ALA A 265 -9.27 5.93 23.98
N THR A 266 -10.20 4.99 24.02
CA THR A 266 -10.29 4.03 25.12
C THR A 266 -9.61 2.74 24.67
N TYR A 267 -8.77 2.18 25.52
CA TYR A 267 -7.98 1.01 25.21
C TYR A 267 -8.44 -0.20 26.01
N GLN A 268 -8.47 -1.36 25.35
CA GLN A 268 -8.72 -2.65 25.98
C GLN A 268 -7.50 -3.56 25.79
N GLU A 269 -7.08 -4.25 26.84
CA GLU A 269 -6.04 -5.28 26.73
C GLU A 269 -6.66 -6.55 26.16
N ILE A 270 -6.33 -6.85 24.91
CA ILE A 270 -6.90 -7.98 24.15
C ILE A 270 -5.77 -8.93 23.74
N ARG A 271 -6.07 -10.23 23.75
CA ARG A 271 -5.20 -11.27 23.22
C ARG A 271 -5.39 -11.37 21.71
N MET A 272 -4.32 -11.09 20.97
CA MET A 272 -4.34 -10.98 19.51
C MET A 272 -3.49 -12.07 18.88
N GLY A 273 -3.98 -12.69 17.81
CA GLY A 273 -3.27 -13.67 16.98
C GLY A 273 -2.96 -13.12 15.59
N LEU A 274 -1.74 -13.38 15.12
CA LEU A 274 -1.29 -12.97 13.79
C LEU A 274 -2.02 -13.80 12.71
N VAL A 275 -2.68 -13.12 11.77
CA VAL A 275 -3.46 -13.76 10.69
C VAL A 275 -2.95 -13.45 9.28
N GLY A 276 -2.20 -12.36 9.11
CA GLY A 276 -1.64 -11.97 7.82
C GLY A 276 -0.34 -11.20 7.96
N PHE A 277 0.57 -11.38 7.00
CA PHE A 277 1.91 -10.83 7.11
C PHE A 277 2.51 -10.51 5.74
N HIS A 278 2.99 -9.28 5.54
CA HIS A 278 3.76 -8.85 4.38
C HIS A 278 5.19 -8.54 4.81
N ILE A 279 6.16 -8.98 4.02
CA ILE A 279 7.55 -8.51 4.10
C ILE A 279 7.89 -7.85 2.77
N MET A 280 8.42 -6.63 2.86
CA MET A 280 8.98 -5.88 1.75
C MET A 280 10.44 -5.62 2.04
N HIS A 281 11.36 -6.20 1.28
CA HIS A 281 12.80 -6.09 1.52
C HIS A 281 13.53 -5.58 0.29
N LYS A 282 14.22 -4.46 0.42
CA LYS A 282 15.12 -3.95 -0.61
C LYS A 282 16.47 -4.66 -0.59
N THR A 283 16.82 -5.32 -1.68
CA THR A 283 18.10 -6.03 -1.82
C THR A 283 18.95 -5.41 -2.94
N ALA A 284 20.22 -5.80 -3.02
CA ALA A 284 21.12 -5.30 -4.06
C ALA A 284 20.67 -5.71 -5.47
N SER A 285 20.11 -6.93 -5.60
CA SER A 285 19.59 -7.44 -6.87
C SER A 285 18.21 -6.90 -7.24
N ALA A 286 17.41 -6.50 -6.24
CA ALA A 286 16.03 -6.04 -6.41
C ALA A 286 15.83 -4.62 -5.87
N PRO A 287 16.22 -3.56 -6.62
CA PRO A 287 16.03 -2.17 -6.20
C PRO A 287 14.55 -1.75 -6.14
N GLN A 288 13.64 -2.47 -6.80
CA GLN A 288 12.17 -2.33 -6.65
C GLN A 288 11.60 -3.19 -5.51
N TRP A 289 12.49 -3.73 -4.66
CA TRP A 289 12.21 -4.55 -3.49
C TRP A 289 11.65 -5.94 -3.86
N ILE A 290 11.86 -6.90 -2.97
CA ILE A 290 11.22 -8.22 -2.98
C ILE A 290 10.00 -8.16 -2.06
N TRP A 291 8.89 -8.77 -2.48
CA TRP A 291 7.61 -8.67 -1.80
C TRP A 291 7.09 -10.08 -1.53
N SER A 292 6.95 -10.45 -0.26
CA SER A 292 6.39 -11.75 0.11
C SER A 292 5.18 -11.57 1.03
N THR A 293 4.22 -12.48 0.89
CA THR A 293 3.01 -12.47 1.71
C THR A 293 2.67 -13.84 2.26
N TYR A 294 2.26 -13.86 3.54
CA TYR A 294 1.94 -15.04 4.31
C TYR A 294 0.56 -14.91 4.94
N GLU A 295 -0.07 -16.05 5.14
CA GLU A 295 -1.37 -16.18 5.81
C GLU A 295 -1.26 -17.21 6.94
N GLN A 296 -2.09 -17.04 7.96
CA GLN A 296 -2.35 -18.12 8.91
C GLN A 296 -3.29 -19.15 8.25
N VAL A 297 -2.97 -20.44 8.41
CA VAL A 297 -3.60 -21.53 7.64
C VAL A 297 -5.10 -21.72 7.89
N ASP A 298 -5.62 -21.24 9.02
CA ASP A 298 -7.02 -21.29 9.43
C ASP A 298 -7.78 -19.99 9.08
N ASN A 299 -7.25 -19.14 8.19
CA ASN A 299 -7.98 -17.95 7.74
C ASN A 299 -9.27 -18.33 6.99
N VAL A 300 -9.18 -19.25 6.03
CA VAL A 300 -10.30 -19.63 5.13
C VAL A 300 -10.52 -21.14 5.01
N ARG A 301 -9.78 -21.94 5.79
CA ARG A 301 -9.90 -23.41 5.87
C ARG A 301 -9.71 -23.86 7.30
N GLY A 302 -9.81 -25.17 7.56
CA GLY A 302 -9.73 -25.73 8.92
C GLY A 302 -11.11 -25.94 9.54
N GLU A 303 -11.14 -26.43 10.79
CA GLU A 303 -12.39 -26.75 11.50
C GLU A 303 -13.18 -25.51 11.90
N GLN A 304 -12.48 -24.44 12.30
CA GLN A 304 -13.06 -23.15 12.66
C GLN A 304 -12.31 -22.02 11.94
N PRO A 305 -12.59 -21.78 10.65
CA PRO A 305 -11.89 -20.76 9.91
C PRO A 305 -12.20 -19.35 10.44
N SER A 306 -11.19 -18.49 10.47
CA SER A 306 -11.28 -17.14 11.02
C SER A 306 -12.22 -16.23 10.21
N PHE A 307 -12.26 -16.41 8.88
CA PHE A 307 -12.96 -15.53 7.95
C PHE A 307 -13.87 -16.28 6.98
N PHE A 308 -14.16 -17.56 7.22
CA PHE A 308 -15.03 -18.35 6.35
C PHE A 308 -15.97 -19.23 7.18
N ASN A 309 -17.27 -19.07 6.99
CA ASN A 309 -18.27 -19.95 7.55
C ASN A 309 -18.64 -21.07 6.55
N PRO A 310 -18.24 -22.33 6.77
CA PRO A 310 -18.63 -23.44 5.92
C PRO A 310 -20.13 -23.76 5.98
N HIS A 311 -20.84 -23.28 7.02
CA HIS A 311 -22.28 -23.49 7.21
C HIS A 311 -23.13 -22.38 6.61
N CYS A 312 -22.54 -21.42 5.90
CA CYS A 312 -23.26 -20.37 5.18
C CYS A 312 -22.95 -20.43 3.67
N PRO A 313 -23.54 -21.39 2.93
CA PRO A 313 -23.28 -21.53 1.49
C PRO A 313 -23.79 -20.34 0.68
N ASP A 314 -24.79 -19.62 1.18
CA ASP A 314 -25.39 -18.45 0.51
C ASP A 314 -24.74 -17.11 0.91
N CYS A 315 -23.71 -17.13 1.77
CA CYS A 315 -22.99 -15.92 2.15
C CYS A 315 -22.17 -15.39 0.96
N LEU A 316 -22.26 -14.08 0.70
CA LEU A 316 -21.51 -13.41 -0.35
C LEU A 316 -20.01 -13.36 -0.02
N ALA A 317 -19.21 -14.14 -0.77
CA ALA A 317 -17.78 -14.26 -0.54
C ALA A 317 -16.97 -13.07 -1.11
N ASN A 318 -16.02 -12.56 -0.33
CA ASN A 318 -15.10 -11.47 -0.66
C ASN A 318 -15.79 -10.13 -0.94
N HIS A 319 -16.92 -9.89 -0.28
CA HIS A 319 -17.61 -8.61 -0.26
C HIS A 319 -17.42 -7.92 1.09
N GLN A 320 -17.37 -6.59 1.05
CA GLN A 320 -17.39 -5.79 2.27
C GLN A 320 -18.71 -5.99 3.00
N THR A 321 -18.66 -5.85 4.32
CA THR A 321 -19.82 -5.90 5.21
C THR A 321 -19.83 -4.64 6.06
N GLN A 322 -20.92 -4.40 6.79
CA GLN A 322 -20.88 -3.41 7.87
C GLN A 322 -19.83 -3.84 8.91
N ALA A 323 -19.19 -2.87 9.56
CA ALA A 323 -18.26 -3.17 10.65
C ALA A 323 -18.95 -4.07 11.71
N HIS A 324 -18.23 -5.06 12.24
CA HIS A 324 -18.72 -6.08 13.16
C HIS A 324 -19.70 -7.12 12.58
N VAL A 325 -20.09 -7.01 11.31
CA VAL A 325 -20.77 -8.10 10.59
C VAL A 325 -19.71 -9.02 9.98
N PRO A 326 -19.68 -10.33 10.30
CA PRO A 326 -18.68 -11.26 9.78
C PRO A 326 -18.51 -11.21 8.27
N ASN A 327 -17.26 -11.15 7.81
CA ASN A 327 -16.97 -11.29 6.38
C ASN A 327 -16.88 -12.76 6.01
N GLN A 328 -17.46 -13.12 4.86
CA GLN A 328 -17.21 -14.40 4.21
C GLN A 328 -16.05 -14.21 3.22
N VAL A 329 -14.91 -14.85 3.45
CA VAL A 329 -13.70 -14.71 2.64
C VAL A 329 -13.34 -16.05 2.02
N THR A 330 -13.04 -16.04 0.73
CA THR A 330 -12.48 -17.20 0.03
C THR A 330 -11.19 -16.79 -0.66
N ARG A 331 -10.28 -17.75 -0.82
CA ARG A 331 -9.05 -17.51 -1.56
C ARG A 331 -9.33 -17.48 -3.06
N LEU A 332 -9.19 -16.31 -3.67
CA LEU A 332 -9.32 -16.11 -5.12
C LEU A 332 -7.95 -16.14 -5.82
N THR A 333 -6.88 -15.73 -5.13
CA THR A 333 -5.51 -15.86 -5.61
C THR A 333 -4.91 -17.15 -5.06
N PRO A 334 -4.74 -18.21 -5.89
CA PRO A 334 -4.33 -19.51 -5.41
C PRO A 334 -2.86 -19.52 -5.00
N ILE A 335 -2.53 -20.32 -3.99
CA ILE A 335 -1.15 -20.72 -3.70
C ILE A 335 -0.73 -21.69 -4.81
N PRO A 336 0.34 -21.40 -5.58
CA PRO A 336 0.80 -22.28 -6.64
C PRO A 336 1.05 -23.71 -6.12
N ASN A 337 0.48 -24.70 -6.80
CA ASN A 337 0.51 -26.10 -6.36
C ASN A 337 1.00 -27.07 -7.45
N GLN A 338 1.61 -26.54 -8.51
CA GLN A 338 2.11 -27.31 -9.64
C GLN A 338 3.61 -27.13 -9.75
N ASN A 339 4.32 -28.23 -10.02
CA ASN A 339 5.74 -28.17 -10.35
C ASN A 339 5.93 -27.42 -11.68
N PRO A 340 7.00 -26.64 -11.83
CA PRO A 340 7.26 -25.94 -13.08
C PRO A 340 7.54 -26.90 -14.23
N ASP A 341 7.10 -26.54 -15.43
CA ASP A 341 7.59 -27.17 -16.67
C ASP A 341 8.98 -26.60 -16.98
N CYS A 342 10.01 -27.41 -16.73
CA CYS A 342 11.39 -26.99 -16.93
C CYS A 342 11.79 -26.79 -18.40
N ASN A 343 10.95 -27.22 -19.36
CA ASN A 343 11.13 -26.89 -20.77
C ASN A 343 10.58 -25.49 -21.12
N GLN A 344 9.86 -24.85 -20.19
CA GLN A 344 9.31 -23.50 -20.32
C GLN A 344 9.98 -22.55 -19.31
N PRO A 345 11.24 -22.11 -19.57
CA PRO A 345 12.05 -21.40 -18.59
C PRO A 345 11.54 -19.99 -18.25
N ASN A 346 10.54 -19.46 -18.95
CA ASN A 346 10.05 -18.08 -18.79
C ASN A 346 8.77 -17.98 -17.95
N GLN A 347 8.26 -19.09 -17.40
CA GLN A 347 6.97 -19.11 -16.69
C GLN A 347 7.04 -18.44 -15.30
N ALA A 348 8.18 -18.54 -14.61
CA ALA A 348 8.34 -18.12 -13.22
C ALA A 348 7.36 -18.81 -12.27
N ILE A 349 7.31 -20.15 -12.34
CA ILE A 349 6.45 -20.99 -11.52
C ILE A 349 7.29 -21.76 -10.50
N ASP A 350 6.77 -21.86 -9.27
CA ASP A 350 7.20 -22.82 -8.26
C ASP A 350 5.98 -23.53 -7.66
N ASN A 351 6.18 -24.72 -7.10
CA ASN A 351 5.18 -25.43 -6.32
C ASN A 351 5.25 -24.97 -4.85
N VAL A 352 4.73 -23.77 -4.60
CA VAL A 352 4.74 -23.14 -3.28
C VAL A 352 3.98 -23.98 -2.24
N ALA A 353 2.91 -24.66 -2.63
CA ALA A 353 2.16 -25.53 -1.73
C ALA A 353 3.01 -26.71 -1.19
N GLU A 354 3.80 -27.37 -2.05
CA GLU A 354 4.70 -28.43 -1.61
C GLU A 354 5.90 -27.88 -0.81
N LEU A 355 6.38 -26.69 -1.18
CA LEU A 355 7.41 -25.97 -0.41
C LEU A 355 6.92 -25.66 1.02
N ASN A 356 5.72 -25.10 1.14
CA ASN A 356 5.07 -24.80 2.42
C ASN A 356 4.96 -26.05 3.28
N LYS A 357 4.45 -27.15 2.72
CA LYS A 357 4.34 -28.44 3.44
C LYS A 357 5.69 -28.90 3.97
N THR A 358 6.75 -28.78 3.18
CA THR A 358 8.09 -29.21 3.58
C THR A 358 8.67 -28.32 4.68
N ILE A 359 8.50 -27.01 4.58
CA ILE A 359 8.99 -26.05 5.59
C ILE A 359 8.20 -26.16 6.89
N GLN A 360 6.87 -26.27 6.81
CA GLN A 360 6.00 -26.51 7.97
C GLN A 360 6.37 -27.82 8.70
N ALA A 361 6.71 -28.88 7.97
CA ALA A 361 7.22 -30.11 8.56
C ALA A 361 8.57 -29.89 9.29
N GLY A 362 9.44 -29.04 8.75
CA GLY A 362 10.67 -28.61 9.42
C GLY A 362 10.41 -27.80 10.70
N LEU A 363 9.34 -26.99 10.71
CA LEU A 363 8.86 -26.18 11.82
C LEU A 363 7.93 -26.94 12.78
N LYS A 364 7.84 -28.28 12.67
CA LYS A 364 7.00 -29.10 13.55
C LYS A 364 7.27 -28.78 15.03
N ASN A 365 6.20 -28.73 15.82
CA ASN A 365 6.18 -28.32 17.24
C ASN A 365 6.46 -26.82 17.45
N SER A 366 6.29 -26.01 16.41
CA SER A 366 6.27 -24.55 16.47
C SER A 366 4.90 -24.03 16.08
N VAL A 367 4.53 -22.85 16.57
CA VAL A 367 3.35 -22.15 16.05
C VAL A 367 3.53 -21.74 14.58
N TRP A 368 4.77 -21.56 14.13
CA TRP A 368 5.11 -21.17 12.76
C TRP A 368 4.76 -22.22 11.71
N GLN A 369 4.48 -23.47 12.11
CA GLN A 369 3.96 -24.51 11.20
C GLN A 369 2.54 -24.20 10.70
N TYR A 370 1.83 -23.26 11.34
CA TYR A 370 0.47 -22.84 10.98
C TYR A 370 0.44 -21.57 10.15
N TYR A 371 1.56 -21.20 9.53
CA TYR A 371 1.65 -20.10 8.58
C TYR A 371 2.11 -20.66 7.23
N GLU A 372 1.66 -20.04 6.15
CA GLU A 372 2.01 -20.46 4.78
C GLU A 372 2.35 -19.24 3.91
N LEU A 373 3.37 -19.38 3.07
CA LEU A 373 3.68 -18.41 2.02
C LEU A 373 2.61 -18.52 0.93
N VAL A 374 2.03 -17.40 0.51
CA VAL A 374 1.16 -17.38 -0.66
C VAL A 374 2.00 -17.43 -1.93
N ASN A 375 2.92 -16.47 -2.08
CA ASN A 375 3.93 -16.40 -3.12
C ASN A 375 4.92 -15.25 -2.84
N THR A 376 6.00 -15.16 -3.63
CA THR A 376 6.97 -14.06 -3.62
C THR A 376 7.00 -13.35 -4.97
N GLN A 377 6.88 -12.03 -4.94
CA GLN A 377 6.92 -11.14 -6.09
C GLN A 377 8.24 -10.38 -6.19
N TRP A 378 8.81 -10.37 -7.40
CA TRP A 378 10.13 -9.83 -7.70
C TRP A 378 10.18 -9.09 -9.05
N PRO A 379 11.03 -8.05 -9.18
CA PRO A 379 11.23 -7.33 -10.43
C PRO A 379 12.05 -8.15 -11.43
N LEU A 380 11.67 -8.13 -12.70
CA LEU A 380 12.52 -8.62 -13.78
C LEU A 380 13.70 -7.64 -13.98
N PRO A 381 14.96 -8.08 -13.77
CA PRO A 381 16.11 -7.20 -13.89
C PRO A 381 16.31 -6.74 -15.35
N LYS A 382 16.72 -5.49 -15.53
CA LYS A 382 17.16 -4.97 -16.84
C LYS A 382 18.62 -5.34 -17.08
N ALA A 383 19.03 -5.36 -18.35
CA ALA A 383 20.42 -5.64 -18.76
C ALA A 383 21.47 -4.68 -18.13
N LYS A 384 21.04 -3.49 -17.68
CA LYS A 384 21.81 -2.60 -16.81
C LYS A 384 21.01 -2.34 -15.54
N ILE A 385 21.63 -2.57 -14.39
CA ILE A 385 21.07 -2.22 -13.08
C ILE A 385 21.07 -0.69 -13.00
N ASP A 386 19.87 -0.12 -12.92
CA ASP A 386 19.67 1.30 -12.63
C ASP A 386 19.35 1.40 -11.13
N PRO A 387 20.20 2.08 -10.32
CA PRO A 387 19.97 2.20 -8.89
C PRO A 387 18.79 3.10 -8.55
N THR A 388 18.23 3.86 -9.51
CA THR A 388 17.06 4.70 -9.29
C THR A 388 15.77 3.86 -9.37
N PRO A 389 14.87 3.96 -8.39
CA PRO A 389 13.61 3.23 -8.38
C PRO A 389 12.68 3.75 -9.48
N LYS A 390 12.77 3.14 -10.67
CA LYS A 390 11.80 3.35 -11.74
C LYS A 390 10.47 2.74 -11.35
N THR A 391 9.40 3.48 -11.53
CA THR A 391 8.04 3.06 -11.22
C THR A 391 7.39 2.26 -12.37
N VAL A 392 8.11 2.06 -13.48
CA VAL A 392 7.74 1.17 -14.59
C VAL A 392 8.83 0.11 -14.79
N PHE A 393 8.42 -1.14 -14.61
CA PHE A 393 9.26 -2.33 -14.63
C PHE A 393 8.42 -3.52 -15.12
N GLN A 394 8.98 -4.72 -15.15
CA GLN A 394 8.19 -5.93 -15.28
C GLN A 394 8.32 -6.72 -13.98
N VAL A 395 7.29 -7.48 -13.63
CA VAL A 395 7.19 -8.14 -12.33
C VAL A 395 6.68 -9.57 -12.48
N LYS A 396 7.15 -10.47 -11.62
CA LYS A 396 6.72 -11.86 -11.56
C LYS A 396 6.49 -12.29 -10.10
N PRO A 397 5.39 -13.00 -9.80
CA PRO A 397 4.17 -13.09 -10.60
C PRO A 397 3.49 -11.70 -10.73
N PRO A 398 2.60 -11.49 -11.72
CA PRO A 398 1.95 -10.20 -11.91
C PRO A 398 0.94 -9.84 -10.80
N ILE A 399 0.29 -10.86 -10.22
CA ILE A 399 -0.68 -10.73 -9.14
C ILE A 399 -0.08 -11.33 -7.87
N LEU A 400 -0.23 -10.61 -6.76
CA LEU A 400 0.09 -11.08 -5.42
C LEU A 400 -0.93 -10.50 -4.44
N ALA A 401 -1.65 -11.39 -3.76
CA ALA A 401 -2.74 -11.02 -2.88
C ALA A 401 -2.96 -12.09 -1.82
N ASN A 402 -3.29 -11.66 -0.61
CA ASN A 402 -3.68 -12.55 0.48
C ASN A 402 -5.10 -12.22 1.02
N THR A 403 -5.70 -13.16 1.76
CA THR A 403 -7.09 -13.12 2.25
C THR A 403 -7.37 -12.07 3.32
N THR A 404 -6.34 -11.45 3.90
CA THR A 404 -6.44 -10.48 5.01
C THR A 404 -5.98 -9.08 4.64
N MET A 405 -5.10 -8.94 3.65
CA MET A 405 -4.57 -7.67 3.19
C MET A 405 -5.28 -7.22 1.91
N GLU A 406 -5.51 -8.12 0.95
CA GLU A 406 -6.13 -7.82 -0.35
C GLU A 406 -7.55 -8.39 -0.46
N THR A 407 -8.21 -8.66 0.67
CA THR A 407 -9.49 -9.38 0.78
C THR A 407 -10.46 -9.12 -0.36
N TYR A 408 -10.72 -7.84 -0.65
CA TYR A 408 -11.74 -7.39 -1.61
C TYR A 408 -11.22 -7.16 -3.04
N ILE A 409 -9.91 -7.29 -3.25
CA ILE A 409 -9.23 -6.93 -4.51
C ILE A 409 -8.27 -8.00 -5.01
N GLN A 410 -8.37 -9.24 -4.50
CA GLN A 410 -7.39 -10.31 -4.70
C GLN A 410 -7.00 -10.54 -6.17
N LYS A 411 -7.99 -10.53 -7.08
CA LYS A 411 -7.77 -10.78 -8.53
C LYS A 411 -7.05 -9.64 -9.27
N THR A 412 -6.88 -8.49 -8.64
CA THR A 412 -6.35 -7.27 -9.28
C THR A 412 -5.16 -6.68 -8.54
N SER A 413 -4.76 -7.27 -7.41
CA SER A 413 -3.68 -6.73 -6.59
C SER A 413 -2.31 -7.19 -7.07
N SER A 414 -1.39 -6.23 -7.15
CA SER A 414 0.04 -6.45 -7.35
C SER A 414 0.76 -5.62 -6.30
N CYS A 415 1.53 -6.23 -5.40
CA CYS A 415 2.19 -5.50 -4.31
C CYS A 415 3.10 -4.39 -4.88
N MET A 416 4.00 -4.75 -5.78
CA MET A 416 4.88 -3.83 -6.48
C MET A 416 4.12 -2.82 -7.34
N GLY A 417 3.09 -3.24 -8.08
CA GLY A 417 2.30 -2.36 -8.93
C GLY A 417 1.59 -1.26 -8.13
N CYS A 418 0.91 -1.66 -7.06
CA CYS A 418 0.25 -0.74 -6.12
C CYS A 418 1.27 0.19 -5.47
N HIS A 419 2.40 -0.33 -5.00
CA HIS A 419 3.43 0.46 -4.34
C HIS A 419 4.26 1.34 -5.30
N ALA A 420 4.25 1.08 -6.61
CA ALA A 420 4.96 1.87 -7.62
C ALA A 420 4.42 3.31 -7.76
N ILE A 421 3.25 3.62 -7.19
CA ILE A 421 2.68 4.97 -7.20
C ILE A 421 3.04 5.76 -5.93
N ALA A 422 3.67 5.12 -4.94
CA ALA A 422 3.99 5.79 -3.69
C ALA A 422 4.86 7.03 -3.93
N ARG A 423 4.50 8.14 -3.26
CA ARG A 423 5.13 9.46 -3.43
C ARG A 423 5.48 10.11 -2.09
N GLY A 424 6.37 11.09 -2.16
CA GLY A 424 6.56 12.05 -1.08
C GLY A 424 5.41 13.08 -0.98
N VAL A 425 5.40 13.84 0.11
CA VAL A 425 4.29 14.72 0.51
C VAL A 425 4.15 16.03 -0.29
N ASN A 426 5.10 16.39 -1.17
CA ASN A 426 5.02 17.64 -1.93
C ASN A 426 3.78 17.63 -2.83
N PRO A 427 2.79 18.54 -2.65
CA PRO A 427 1.56 18.53 -3.45
C PRO A 427 1.76 19.04 -4.89
N ASN A 428 2.85 19.77 -5.15
CA ASN A 428 3.10 20.44 -6.43
C ASN A 428 4.04 19.65 -7.34
N GLN A 429 4.77 18.68 -6.80
CA GLN A 429 5.74 17.87 -7.56
C GLN A 429 5.67 16.43 -7.09
N TYR A 430 5.49 15.52 -8.04
CA TYR A 430 5.62 14.09 -7.77
C TYR A 430 7.08 13.69 -7.62
N THR A 431 7.37 13.02 -6.50
CA THR A 431 8.66 12.37 -6.25
C THR A 431 8.36 10.96 -5.76
N ALA A 432 8.82 9.94 -6.50
CA ALA A 432 8.59 8.54 -6.13
C ALA A 432 9.28 8.23 -4.79
N SER A 433 8.53 7.68 -3.83
CA SER A 433 9.01 7.36 -2.49
C SER A 433 9.64 5.98 -2.37
N ASP A 434 10.28 5.49 -3.45
CA ASP A 434 10.97 4.21 -3.47
C ASP A 434 10.09 3.06 -2.95
N PHE A 435 8.88 2.96 -3.50
CA PHE A 435 7.86 1.95 -3.20
C PHE A 435 7.31 1.96 -1.76
N THR A 436 7.66 2.91 -0.90
CA THR A 436 7.07 3.01 0.43
C THR A 436 6.02 4.10 0.53
N PHE A 437 4.82 3.74 0.97
CA PHE A 437 3.80 4.71 1.34
C PHE A 437 4.01 5.31 2.73
N THR A 438 4.99 4.84 3.51
CA THR A 438 5.18 5.35 4.87
C THR A 438 5.61 6.82 4.87
N LEU A 439 6.30 7.30 3.82
CA LEU A 439 6.68 8.71 3.71
C LEU A 439 5.47 9.66 3.65
N ALA A 440 4.31 9.17 3.21
CA ALA A 440 3.08 9.95 3.21
C ALA A 440 2.66 10.35 4.62
N TYR A 441 3.04 9.61 5.68
CA TYR A 441 2.66 9.93 7.05
C TYR A 441 3.37 11.15 7.65
N ALA A 442 4.38 11.71 7.00
CA ALA A 442 5.14 12.85 7.51
C ALA A 442 4.25 14.05 7.87
N GLN A 443 4.59 14.76 8.95
CA GLN A 443 3.75 15.84 9.47
C GLN A 443 4.50 17.18 9.50
N PRO A 444 3.78 18.31 9.56
CA PRO A 444 2.35 18.44 9.28
C PRO A 444 2.04 18.25 7.79
N GLN A 445 0.89 17.65 7.46
CA GLN A 445 0.50 17.51 6.04
C GLN A 445 0.40 18.88 5.35
N PRO A 446 1.04 19.06 4.17
CA PRO A 446 0.99 20.32 3.46
C PRO A 446 -0.44 20.58 2.96
N ALA A 447 -0.89 21.83 3.08
CA ALA A 447 -2.18 22.23 2.54
C ALA A 447 -2.19 22.12 1.01
N GLN A 448 -3.24 21.55 0.45
CA GLN A 448 -3.45 21.52 -1.00
C GLN A 448 -4.06 22.85 -1.45
N THR A 449 -3.23 23.82 -1.82
CA THR A 449 -3.68 25.19 -2.16
C THR A 449 -4.15 25.35 -3.59
N GLN A 450 -3.99 24.34 -4.45
CA GLN A 450 -4.30 24.43 -5.89
C GLN A 450 -5.59 23.72 -6.31
N ILE A 451 -6.40 23.25 -5.36
CA ILE A 451 -7.67 22.58 -5.64
C ILE A 451 -8.76 23.17 -4.75
N ILE A 452 -9.92 23.47 -5.33
CA ILE A 452 -11.07 23.94 -4.57
C ILE A 452 -11.68 22.76 -3.79
N PRO A 453 -11.84 22.85 -2.46
CA PRO A 453 -12.45 21.79 -1.67
C PRO A 453 -13.97 21.68 -1.95
N PRO A 454 -14.60 20.54 -1.62
CA PRO A 454 -16.06 20.42 -1.68
C PRO A 454 -16.81 21.51 -0.88
N PRO A 455 -18.04 21.89 -1.29
CA PRO A 455 -18.85 22.82 -0.51
C PRO A 455 -19.09 22.30 0.91
N ALA A 456 -18.58 23.01 1.92
CA ALA A 456 -18.70 22.61 3.32
C ALA A 456 -19.72 23.47 4.10
N LYS A 457 -19.73 24.78 3.85
CA LYS A 457 -20.64 25.75 4.48
C LYS A 457 -20.75 27.01 3.59
N PRO A 458 -21.85 27.77 3.69
CA PRO A 458 -21.93 29.07 3.06
C PRO A 458 -20.96 30.05 3.74
N VAL A 459 -20.27 30.87 2.95
CA VAL A 459 -19.33 31.90 3.43
C VAL A 459 -19.74 33.32 3.00
N SER A 460 -20.72 33.45 2.11
CA SER A 460 -21.30 34.72 1.67
C SER A 460 -22.83 34.76 1.84
N ALA A 461 -23.42 35.95 1.71
CA ALA A 461 -24.88 36.10 1.66
C ALA A 461 -25.48 35.41 0.42
N TRP A 462 -24.77 35.48 -0.71
CA TRP A 462 -25.15 34.79 -1.94
C TRP A 462 -25.11 33.27 -1.76
N ASP A 463 -24.07 32.73 -1.12
CA ASP A 463 -24.00 31.31 -0.80
C ASP A 463 -25.19 30.88 0.05
N THR A 464 -25.57 31.69 1.03
CA THR A 464 -26.68 31.40 1.94
C THR A 464 -28.00 31.31 1.16
N GLU A 465 -28.23 32.21 0.20
CA GLU A 465 -29.41 32.21 -0.66
C GLU A 465 -29.41 31.02 -1.63
N GLN A 466 -28.25 30.69 -2.20
CA GLN A 466 -28.11 29.66 -3.24
C GLN A 466 -27.72 28.27 -2.72
N TRP A 467 -27.59 28.10 -1.40
CA TRP A 467 -26.91 26.94 -0.80
C TRP A 467 -27.45 25.60 -1.28
N ASN A 468 -28.77 25.44 -1.33
CA ASN A 468 -29.41 24.21 -1.80
C ASN A 468 -29.11 23.93 -3.28
N SER A 469 -29.01 24.97 -4.11
CA SER A 469 -28.65 24.87 -5.54
C SER A 469 -27.17 24.50 -5.71
N ILE A 470 -26.28 25.08 -4.89
CA ILE A 470 -24.84 24.75 -4.84
C ILE A 470 -24.65 23.28 -4.47
N LEU A 471 -25.29 22.83 -3.38
CA LEU A 471 -25.24 21.43 -2.94
C LEU A 471 -25.81 20.48 -3.99
N ARG A 472 -26.96 20.83 -4.61
CA ARG A 472 -27.54 20.02 -5.68
C ARG A 472 -26.63 19.94 -6.91
N GLY A 473 -25.99 21.04 -7.31
CA GLY A 473 -25.05 21.06 -8.43
C GLY A 473 -23.81 20.21 -8.15
N TYR A 474 -23.27 20.29 -6.93
CA TYR A 474 -22.17 19.42 -6.49
C TYR A 474 -22.56 17.93 -6.49
N GLN A 475 -23.75 17.59 -5.99
CA GLN A 475 -24.28 16.23 -6.03
C GLN A 475 -24.46 15.73 -7.46
N LEU A 476 -25.10 16.51 -8.34
CA LEU A 476 -25.25 16.16 -9.76
C LEU A 476 -23.90 15.96 -10.46
N THR A 477 -22.85 16.65 -10.01
CA THR A 477 -21.50 16.52 -10.55
C THR A 477 -20.81 15.25 -10.08
N THR A 478 -20.96 14.92 -8.80
CA THR A 478 -20.25 13.81 -8.15
C THR A 478 -20.99 12.48 -8.22
N GLN A 479 -22.31 12.50 -8.40
CA GLN A 479 -23.23 11.36 -8.36
C GLN A 479 -24.18 11.34 -9.57
N THR A 480 -23.73 11.85 -10.73
CA THR A 480 -24.55 11.99 -11.96
C THR A 480 -25.31 10.73 -12.37
N TYR A 481 -24.61 9.61 -12.61
CA TYR A 481 -25.22 8.31 -12.96
C TYR A 481 -26.29 7.87 -11.95
N GLU A 482 -26.01 8.02 -10.65
CA GLU A 482 -26.90 7.55 -9.58
C GLU A 482 -28.15 8.43 -9.44
N LEU A 483 -28.01 9.75 -9.65
CA LEU A 483 -29.09 10.72 -9.47
C LEU A 483 -29.93 10.96 -10.74
N LEU A 484 -29.42 10.58 -11.91
CA LEU A 484 -30.06 10.82 -13.21
C LEU A 484 -30.10 9.56 -14.09
N PRO A 485 -30.64 8.42 -13.61
CA PRO A 485 -30.60 7.15 -14.34
C PRO A 485 -31.37 7.19 -15.67
N GLU A 486 -32.36 8.08 -15.82
CA GLU A 486 -33.08 8.25 -17.09
C GLU A 486 -32.21 8.92 -18.17
N ASN A 487 -31.33 9.84 -17.76
CA ASN A 487 -30.40 10.55 -18.63
C ASN A 487 -29.09 9.80 -18.81
N VAL A 488 -28.70 8.96 -17.86
CA VAL A 488 -27.47 8.16 -17.91
C VAL A 488 -27.83 6.68 -17.70
N PRO A 489 -28.52 6.05 -18.68
CA PRO A 489 -29.10 4.71 -18.48
C PRO A 489 -28.09 3.56 -18.57
N VAL A 490 -26.93 3.78 -19.20
CA VAL A 490 -25.95 2.72 -19.48
C VAL A 490 -24.57 3.05 -18.94
N ALA A 491 -24.07 4.27 -19.16
CA ALA A 491 -22.76 4.64 -18.62
C ALA A 491 -22.80 4.69 -17.10
N LYS A 492 -21.81 4.10 -16.44
CA LYS A 492 -21.62 4.23 -14.99
C LYS A 492 -20.60 5.32 -14.70
N LEU A 493 -20.88 6.54 -15.19
CA LEU A 493 -19.98 7.69 -15.13
C LEU A 493 -20.63 8.89 -14.45
N HIS A 494 -19.80 9.69 -13.79
CA HIS A 494 -20.17 10.99 -13.24
C HIS A 494 -19.43 12.10 -13.99
N CYS A 495 -19.92 13.33 -13.94
CA CYS A 495 -19.16 14.49 -14.41
C CYS A 495 -17.76 14.49 -13.75
N GLN A 496 -17.68 14.17 -12.45
CA GLN A 496 -16.42 14.09 -11.72
C GLN A 496 -15.45 13.00 -12.20
N SER A 497 -15.91 12.00 -12.97
CA SER A 497 -15.03 10.96 -13.52
C SER A 497 -13.97 11.56 -14.47
N CYS A 498 -14.24 12.73 -15.05
CA CYS A 498 -13.29 13.49 -15.88
C CYS A 498 -12.98 14.88 -15.28
N HIS A 499 -13.95 15.50 -14.61
CA HIS A 499 -13.83 16.82 -13.97
C HIS A 499 -13.48 16.65 -12.49
N LEU A 500 -12.22 16.31 -12.19
CA LEU A 500 -11.80 15.92 -10.84
C LEU A 500 -12.12 17.00 -9.80
N ASN A 501 -12.34 16.56 -8.55
CA ASN A 501 -12.73 17.42 -7.43
C ASN A 501 -14.01 18.22 -7.73
N GLY A 502 -14.98 17.60 -8.42
CA GLY A 502 -16.22 18.27 -8.82
C GLY A 502 -16.02 19.41 -9.82
N GLY A 503 -14.95 19.40 -10.62
CA GLY A 503 -14.60 20.52 -11.51
C GLY A 503 -13.79 21.62 -10.83
N GLY A 504 -13.40 21.44 -9.56
CA GLY A 504 -12.55 22.38 -8.80
C GLY A 504 -11.04 22.19 -8.98
N ASN A 505 -10.60 21.22 -9.80
CA ASN A 505 -9.17 20.97 -10.07
C ASN A 505 -8.71 21.63 -11.40
N PRO A 506 -7.84 22.66 -11.36
CA PRO A 506 -7.33 23.38 -12.54
C PRO A 506 -6.64 22.52 -13.60
N LYS A 507 -6.13 21.33 -13.22
CA LYS A 507 -5.45 20.39 -14.10
C LYS A 507 -6.39 19.36 -14.73
N ALA A 508 -7.68 19.36 -14.36
CA ALA A 508 -8.65 18.33 -14.72
C ALA A 508 -9.93 18.89 -15.37
N SER A 509 -9.77 19.67 -16.43
CA SER A 509 -10.86 20.34 -17.17
C SER A 509 -11.79 21.09 -16.21
N ALA A 510 -11.23 21.96 -15.38
CA ALA A 510 -11.95 22.71 -14.36
C ALA A 510 -13.13 23.50 -14.94
N TRP A 511 -14.15 23.72 -14.11
CA TRP A 511 -15.33 24.51 -14.48
C TRP A 511 -15.19 26.01 -14.18
N LEU A 512 -13.96 26.46 -13.97
CA LEU A 512 -13.63 27.87 -13.72
C LEU A 512 -13.76 28.68 -15.00
N GLY A 513 -14.48 29.81 -14.94
CA GLY A 513 -14.71 30.74 -16.03
C GLY A 513 -15.72 30.26 -17.07
N MET A 514 -16.50 29.20 -16.79
CA MET A 514 -17.50 28.71 -17.75
C MET A 514 -18.60 29.73 -18.01
N MET A 515 -18.91 30.57 -17.02
CA MET A 515 -19.92 31.62 -17.14
C MET A 515 -19.54 32.65 -18.19
N GLU A 516 -18.28 33.10 -18.19
CA GLU A 516 -17.75 34.05 -19.18
C GLU A 516 -17.62 33.39 -20.56
N LYS A 517 -17.07 32.18 -20.60
CA LYS A 517 -16.83 31.43 -21.85
C LYS A 517 -18.10 31.18 -22.66
N TYR A 518 -19.25 31.03 -22.00
CA TYR A 518 -20.53 30.74 -22.64
C TYR A 518 -21.55 31.88 -22.47
N GLU A 519 -21.07 33.11 -22.31
CA GLU A 519 -21.88 34.34 -22.44
C GLU A 519 -23.02 34.44 -21.41
N TYR A 520 -22.74 34.22 -20.11
CA TYR A 520 -23.69 34.51 -19.03
C TYR A 520 -24.08 36.02 -19.00
N PRO A 521 -25.34 36.41 -18.72
CA PRO A 521 -26.47 35.62 -18.18
C PRO A 521 -27.24 34.75 -19.19
N GLN A 522 -26.89 34.77 -20.48
CA GLN A 522 -27.52 33.88 -21.45
C GLN A 522 -27.00 32.45 -21.31
N THR A 523 -27.69 31.62 -20.53
CA THR A 523 -27.24 30.27 -20.20
C THR A 523 -27.38 29.24 -21.34
N THR A 524 -28.08 29.56 -22.43
CA THR A 524 -28.40 28.62 -23.52
C THR A 524 -27.17 27.90 -24.09
N ASN A 525 -26.06 28.61 -24.29
CA ASN A 525 -24.84 28.01 -24.84
C ASN A 525 -24.18 27.04 -23.84
N LEU A 526 -24.18 27.38 -22.55
CA LEU A 526 -23.70 26.49 -21.48
C LEU A 526 -24.62 25.27 -21.33
N GLN A 527 -25.94 25.44 -21.42
CA GLN A 527 -26.92 24.35 -21.40
C GLN A 527 -26.70 23.38 -22.58
N LYS A 528 -26.49 23.89 -23.81
CA LYS A 528 -26.11 23.08 -24.98
C LYS A 528 -24.81 22.31 -24.72
N ARG A 529 -23.81 22.97 -24.13
CA ARG A 529 -22.54 22.33 -23.80
C ARG A 529 -22.70 21.20 -22.77
N ILE A 530 -23.51 21.40 -21.73
CA ILE A 530 -23.83 20.37 -20.74
C ILE A 530 -24.52 19.19 -21.42
N ASN A 531 -25.51 19.44 -22.29
CA ASN A 531 -26.19 18.37 -23.03
C ASN A 531 -25.24 17.55 -23.92
N GLN A 532 -24.27 18.18 -24.59
CA GLN A 532 -23.24 17.44 -25.33
C GLN A 532 -22.42 16.50 -24.43
N CYS A 533 -22.16 16.90 -23.18
CA CYS A 533 -21.51 16.01 -22.21
C CYS A 533 -22.40 14.81 -21.84
N PHE A 534 -23.71 15.01 -21.70
CA PHE A 534 -24.65 13.90 -21.50
C PHE A 534 -24.65 12.94 -22.69
N GLU A 535 -24.76 13.46 -23.91
CA GLU A 535 -24.83 12.66 -25.13
C GLU A 535 -23.52 11.91 -25.41
N HIS A 536 -22.37 12.55 -25.16
CA HIS A 536 -21.07 12.00 -25.55
C HIS A 536 -20.34 11.31 -24.38
N SER A 537 -20.03 12.08 -23.33
CA SER A 537 -19.22 11.60 -22.20
C SER A 537 -19.99 10.63 -21.30
N LEU A 538 -21.30 10.86 -21.11
CA LEU A 538 -22.15 9.99 -20.28
C LEU A 538 -22.96 8.99 -21.12
N ASN A 539 -22.71 8.92 -22.43
CA ASN A 539 -23.41 8.02 -23.35
C ASN A 539 -24.94 7.98 -23.11
N GLY A 540 -25.51 9.17 -22.92
CA GLY A 540 -26.81 9.38 -22.30
C GLY A 540 -27.75 10.25 -23.13
N LYS A 541 -28.77 10.80 -22.47
CA LYS A 541 -29.83 11.61 -23.08
C LYS A 541 -29.76 13.06 -22.57
N PRO A 542 -29.94 14.06 -23.46
CA PRO A 542 -29.94 15.46 -23.09
C PRO A 542 -31.18 15.85 -22.28
N PHE A 543 -31.11 16.99 -21.58
CA PHE A 543 -32.28 17.66 -21.00
C PHE A 543 -32.95 18.63 -21.99
N PRO A 544 -34.24 18.95 -21.80
CA PRO A 544 -34.87 20.08 -22.48
C PRO A 544 -34.16 21.40 -22.17
N ILE A 545 -33.75 22.15 -23.21
CA ILE A 545 -33.12 23.46 -23.07
C ILE A 545 -34.18 24.51 -22.73
N THR A 546 -34.38 24.74 -21.44
CA THR A 546 -35.31 25.74 -20.91
C THR A 546 -34.67 26.50 -19.75
N ALA A 547 -35.10 27.75 -19.51
CA ALA A 547 -34.61 28.55 -18.40
C ALA A 547 -34.96 27.96 -17.01
N ASN A 548 -36.00 27.11 -16.94
CA ASN A 548 -36.54 26.56 -15.70
C ASN A 548 -36.09 25.12 -15.41
N GLN A 549 -35.24 24.50 -16.25
CA GLN A 549 -34.75 23.15 -16.00
C GLN A 549 -33.92 23.12 -14.70
N PRO A 550 -34.36 22.39 -13.65
CA PRO A 550 -33.72 22.43 -12.34
C PRO A 550 -32.25 21.99 -12.35
N GLU A 551 -31.90 20.99 -13.17
CA GLU A 551 -30.56 20.43 -13.28
C GLU A 551 -29.58 21.44 -13.86
N PHE A 552 -29.98 22.17 -14.92
CA PHE A 552 -29.15 23.25 -15.46
C PHE A 552 -28.95 24.36 -14.45
N ARG A 553 -30.01 24.78 -13.75
CA ARG A 553 -29.90 25.81 -12.71
C ARG A 553 -28.89 25.40 -11.64
N ALA A 554 -29.01 24.18 -11.10
CA ALA A 554 -28.12 23.68 -10.06
C ALA A 554 -26.66 23.58 -10.51
N LEU A 555 -26.39 23.00 -11.69
CA LEU A 555 -25.03 22.88 -12.24
C LEU A 555 -24.41 24.26 -12.49
N ILE A 556 -25.17 25.19 -13.07
CA ILE A 556 -24.69 26.54 -13.39
C ILE A 556 -24.44 27.35 -12.12
N THR A 557 -25.33 27.28 -11.12
CA THR A 557 -25.11 27.91 -9.81
C THR A 557 -23.85 27.36 -9.12
N TYR A 558 -23.62 26.05 -9.21
CA TYR A 558 -22.41 25.45 -8.67
C TYR A 558 -21.13 25.89 -9.41
N MET A 559 -21.18 26.06 -10.73
CA MET A 559 -20.05 26.64 -11.49
C MET A 559 -19.75 28.09 -11.09
N GLN A 560 -20.79 28.90 -10.81
CA GLN A 560 -20.62 30.26 -10.26
C GLN A 560 -19.94 30.22 -8.88
N TRP A 561 -20.37 29.32 -8.00
CA TRP A 561 -19.73 29.12 -6.71
C TRP A 561 -18.26 28.74 -6.83
N LEU A 562 -17.90 27.84 -7.77
CA LEU A 562 -16.50 27.48 -8.05
C LEU A 562 -15.67 28.70 -8.50
N ASP A 563 -16.24 29.59 -9.31
CA ASP A 563 -15.56 30.83 -9.71
C ASP A 563 -15.29 31.76 -8.51
N GLU A 564 -16.23 31.88 -7.58
CA GLU A 564 -16.02 32.65 -6.34
C GLU A 564 -14.94 32.03 -5.46
N GLN A 565 -14.97 30.70 -5.27
CA GLN A 565 -13.96 30.01 -4.46
C GLN A 565 -12.57 30.09 -5.11
N ALA A 566 -12.47 30.02 -6.43
CA ALA A 566 -11.22 30.20 -7.14
C ALA A 566 -10.61 31.58 -6.87
N GLN A 567 -11.43 32.64 -6.84
CA GLN A 567 -10.97 33.99 -6.51
C GLN A 567 -10.50 34.09 -5.06
N VAL A 568 -11.22 33.49 -4.11
CA VAL A 568 -10.85 33.48 -2.68
C VAL A 568 -9.51 32.77 -2.46
N LEU A 569 -9.26 31.69 -3.20
CA LEU A 569 -8.04 30.86 -3.10
C LEU A 569 -6.90 31.31 -4.03
N ASP A 570 -7.09 32.37 -4.81
CA ASP A 570 -6.14 32.84 -5.84
C ASP A 570 -5.76 31.73 -6.85
N ILE A 571 -6.75 30.91 -7.23
CA ILE A 571 -6.58 29.83 -8.20
C ILE A 571 -6.84 30.40 -9.60
N PRO A 572 -5.82 30.42 -10.50
CA PRO A 572 -6.01 30.97 -11.83
C PRO A 572 -6.90 30.08 -12.69
N ARG A 573 -7.67 30.70 -13.58
CA ARG A 573 -8.44 29.99 -14.60
C ARG A 573 -7.49 29.29 -15.58
N PRO A 574 -7.65 27.98 -15.83
CA PRO A 574 -6.76 27.26 -16.73
C PRO A 574 -7.03 27.66 -18.19
N LYS A 575 -5.95 27.81 -18.99
CA LYS A 575 -6.04 28.14 -20.43
C LYS A 575 -6.39 26.93 -21.30
N THR A 576 -6.04 25.74 -20.82
CA THR A 576 -6.26 24.46 -21.50
C THR A 576 -7.08 23.54 -20.58
N PRO A 577 -7.83 22.57 -21.12
CA PRO A 577 -8.59 21.63 -20.29
C PRO A 577 -7.67 20.77 -19.41
N PHE A 578 -6.55 20.31 -19.96
CA PHE A 578 -5.55 19.54 -19.24
C PHE A 578 -4.16 20.15 -19.48
N PRO A 579 -3.17 19.92 -18.59
CA PRO A 579 -1.79 20.31 -18.85
C PRO A 579 -1.27 19.66 -20.14
N PRO A 580 -0.79 20.45 -21.12
CA PRO A 580 -0.34 19.92 -22.39
C PRO A 580 0.95 19.10 -22.23
N ILE A 581 1.10 18.06 -23.06
CA ILE A 581 2.31 17.24 -23.13
C ILE A 581 2.82 17.17 -24.58
N PRO A 582 4.13 16.89 -24.81
CA PRO A 582 4.63 16.66 -26.16
C PRO A 582 3.86 15.55 -26.86
N GLN A 583 3.58 15.73 -28.15
CA GLN A 583 2.95 14.69 -28.97
C GLN A 583 3.96 13.59 -29.27
N LEU A 584 3.63 12.34 -28.90
CA LEU A 584 4.46 11.16 -29.08
C LEU A 584 3.65 10.01 -29.65
N THR A 585 4.32 8.99 -30.18
CA THR A 585 3.67 7.75 -30.63
C THR A 585 3.56 6.78 -29.46
N GLY A 586 2.33 6.40 -29.09
CA GLY A 586 2.09 5.40 -28.06
C GLY A 586 2.30 3.96 -28.55
N ASN A 587 2.71 3.07 -27.65
CA ASN A 587 2.79 1.63 -27.88
C ASN A 587 1.77 0.89 -27.02
N SER A 588 0.78 0.26 -27.65
CA SER A 588 -0.33 -0.41 -26.95
C SER A 588 0.13 -1.54 -26.01
N GLN A 589 1.17 -2.29 -26.36
CA GLN A 589 1.65 -3.41 -25.53
C GLN A 589 2.34 -2.90 -24.25
N ARG A 590 3.12 -1.82 -24.37
CA ARG A 590 3.67 -1.11 -23.20
C ARG A 590 2.56 -0.50 -22.36
N GLY A 591 1.56 0.12 -23.00
CA GLY A 591 0.38 0.67 -22.34
C GLY A 591 -0.37 -0.37 -21.51
N GLN A 592 -0.57 -1.58 -22.05
CA GLN A 592 -1.18 -2.69 -21.32
C GLN A 592 -0.39 -3.08 -20.07
N ALA A 593 0.94 -3.17 -20.18
CA ALA A 593 1.80 -3.50 -19.04
C ALA A 593 1.74 -2.42 -17.94
N ILE A 594 1.75 -1.14 -18.34
CA ILE A 594 1.61 -0.01 -17.42
C ILE A 594 0.21 -0.04 -16.77
N PHE A 595 -0.85 -0.30 -17.54
CA PHE A 595 -2.22 -0.39 -17.05
C PHE A 595 -2.35 -1.46 -15.96
N GLN A 596 -1.82 -2.66 -16.22
CA GLN A 596 -1.81 -3.75 -15.25
C GLN A 596 -1.13 -3.34 -13.95
N GLN A 597 -0.02 -2.60 -14.02
CA GLN A 597 0.75 -2.20 -12.84
C GLN A 597 0.14 -1.05 -12.05
N LYS A 598 -0.34 -0.01 -12.73
CA LYS A 598 -0.67 1.28 -12.11
C LYS A 598 -2.15 1.65 -12.13
N CYS A 599 -2.98 0.91 -12.87
CA CYS A 599 -4.37 1.29 -13.12
C CYS A 599 -5.37 0.19 -12.76
N SER A 600 -5.03 -1.09 -13.01
CA SER A 600 -5.96 -2.21 -12.92
C SER A 600 -6.49 -2.45 -11.49
N PHE A 601 -5.70 -2.13 -10.47
CA PHE A 601 -6.14 -2.23 -9.07
C PHE A 601 -7.26 -1.21 -8.73
N CYS A 602 -7.42 -0.14 -9.53
CA CYS A 602 -8.55 0.79 -9.43
C CYS A 602 -9.64 0.45 -10.47
N HIS A 603 -9.26 0.27 -11.72
CA HIS A 603 -10.19 0.18 -12.86
C HIS A 603 -10.56 -1.25 -13.25
N ASN A 604 -10.17 -2.24 -12.44
CA ASN A 604 -10.23 -3.67 -12.74
C ASN A 604 -9.29 -4.09 -13.89
N THR A 605 -8.98 -5.38 -14.02
CA THR A 605 -8.05 -5.88 -15.06
C THR A 605 -8.59 -5.77 -16.47
N ASP A 606 -9.91 -5.68 -16.60
CA ASP A 606 -10.65 -5.50 -17.84
C ASP A 606 -11.04 -4.04 -18.10
N GLY A 607 -10.59 -3.10 -17.26
CA GLY A 607 -10.85 -1.66 -17.40
C GLY A 607 -12.32 -1.24 -17.33
N GLN A 608 -13.23 -2.15 -16.96
CA GLN A 608 -14.65 -1.88 -16.90
C GLN A 608 -15.08 -1.21 -15.60
N GLY A 609 -14.14 -0.74 -14.77
CA GLY A 609 -14.45 -0.06 -13.51
C GLY A 609 -14.82 -1.03 -12.39
N ARG A 610 -15.31 -0.48 -11.27
CA ARG A 610 -15.67 -1.25 -10.08
C ARG A 610 -17.05 -0.86 -9.57
N TYR A 611 -17.97 -1.83 -9.63
CA TYR A 611 -19.39 -1.67 -9.35
C TYR A 611 -20.04 -2.89 -8.67
N GLN A 612 -19.32 -3.58 -7.77
CA GLN A 612 -19.73 -4.91 -7.25
C GLN A 612 -21.16 -4.99 -6.71
N THR A 613 -21.69 -3.91 -6.15
CA THR A 613 -23.05 -3.82 -5.57
C THR A 613 -23.95 -2.85 -6.34
N ASP A 614 -23.70 -2.65 -7.64
CA ASP A 614 -24.22 -1.52 -8.45
C ASP A 614 -23.83 -0.12 -7.95
N THR A 615 -23.10 -0.04 -6.84
CA THR A 615 -22.51 1.18 -6.28
C THR A 615 -21.29 1.61 -7.08
N TYR A 616 -21.22 2.90 -7.45
CA TYR A 616 -20.05 3.44 -8.12
C TYR A 616 -18.82 3.47 -7.20
N TYR A 617 -17.65 3.06 -7.72
CA TYR A 617 -16.38 3.31 -7.04
C TYR A 617 -15.29 3.86 -7.94
N ARG A 618 -15.04 3.19 -9.06
CA ARG A 618 -14.02 3.59 -10.04
C ARG A 618 -14.60 3.46 -11.44
N PRO A 619 -14.40 4.47 -12.31
CA PRO A 619 -15.07 4.54 -13.59
C PRO A 619 -14.55 3.48 -14.56
N ALA A 620 -15.41 3.08 -15.48
CA ALA A 620 -15.09 2.27 -16.64
C ALA A 620 -14.32 3.13 -17.64
N LEU A 621 -13.17 2.65 -18.08
CA LEU A 621 -12.31 3.34 -19.07
C LEU A 621 -12.72 3.00 -20.51
N TRP A 622 -13.36 1.85 -20.70
CA TRP A 622 -13.92 1.35 -21.95
C TRP A 622 -15.07 0.37 -21.67
N GLY A 623 -15.63 -0.25 -22.70
CA GLY A 623 -16.83 -1.09 -22.60
C GLY A 623 -18.13 -0.27 -22.58
N GLU A 624 -19.27 -0.96 -22.50
CA GLU A 624 -20.61 -0.33 -22.61
C GLU A 624 -20.87 0.74 -21.55
N GLN A 625 -20.29 0.57 -20.35
CA GLN A 625 -20.47 1.47 -19.21
C GLN A 625 -19.58 2.72 -19.26
N SER A 626 -18.78 2.91 -20.31
CA SER A 626 -17.86 4.04 -20.47
C SER A 626 -18.39 5.12 -21.43
N PHE A 627 -17.57 6.15 -21.65
CA PHE A 627 -17.85 7.23 -22.60
C PHE A 627 -17.76 6.73 -24.04
N ASN A 628 -18.55 7.35 -24.93
CA ASN A 628 -18.63 6.94 -26.33
C ASN A 628 -17.56 7.60 -27.22
N LYS A 629 -17.48 7.17 -28.48
CA LYS A 629 -16.48 7.65 -29.46
C LYS A 629 -16.56 9.15 -29.80
N LEU A 630 -17.67 9.81 -29.47
CA LEU A 630 -17.87 11.26 -29.71
C LEU A 630 -17.38 12.12 -28.53
N ALA A 631 -17.02 11.50 -27.40
CA ALA A 631 -16.54 12.22 -26.23
C ALA A 631 -15.17 12.87 -26.49
N GLY A 632 -14.96 14.07 -25.93
CA GLY A 632 -13.69 14.77 -26.10
C GLY A 632 -12.49 13.98 -25.59
N LEU A 633 -12.68 13.18 -24.52
CA LEU A 633 -11.66 12.32 -23.93
C LEU A 633 -11.30 11.10 -24.81
N HIS A 634 -12.13 10.73 -25.80
CA HIS A 634 -11.79 9.69 -26.77
C HIS A 634 -10.67 10.12 -27.73
N ARG A 635 -10.42 11.43 -27.89
CA ARG A 635 -9.28 11.89 -28.69
C ARG A 635 -7.98 11.54 -27.98
N LEU A 636 -7.11 10.79 -28.67
CA LEU A 636 -5.86 10.26 -28.12
C LEU A 636 -4.99 11.33 -27.42
N ASN A 637 -4.85 12.52 -28.00
CA ASN A 637 -4.09 13.62 -27.40
C ASN A 637 -4.73 14.11 -26.09
N THR A 638 -6.04 14.34 -26.09
CA THR A 638 -6.80 14.77 -24.91
C THR A 638 -6.73 13.72 -23.80
N MET A 639 -6.78 12.43 -24.16
CA MET A 639 -6.65 11.33 -23.21
C MET A 639 -5.25 11.27 -22.61
N ALA A 640 -4.20 11.40 -23.41
CA ALA A 640 -2.82 11.37 -22.94
C ALA A 640 -2.52 12.54 -21.99
N GLU A 641 -3.00 13.75 -22.30
CA GLU A 641 -2.90 14.93 -21.40
C GLU A 641 -3.64 14.70 -20.08
N PHE A 642 -4.86 14.17 -20.14
CA PHE A 642 -5.64 13.82 -18.94
C PHE A 642 -4.90 12.79 -18.09
N ILE A 643 -4.45 11.68 -18.69
CA ILE A 643 -3.73 10.59 -18.01
C ILE A 643 -2.46 11.13 -17.35
N HIS A 644 -1.64 11.89 -18.07
CA HIS A 644 -0.39 12.42 -17.52
C HIS A 644 -0.62 13.39 -16.35
N GLY A 645 -1.58 14.31 -16.52
CA GLY A 645 -1.85 15.36 -15.54
C GLY A 645 -2.64 14.91 -14.32
N ASN A 646 -3.30 13.74 -14.37
CA ASN A 646 -4.30 13.38 -13.36
C ASN A 646 -4.32 11.91 -12.96
N MET A 647 -3.58 11.03 -13.65
CA MET A 647 -3.55 9.60 -13.36
C MET A 647 -2.13 9.10 -13.05
N PRO A 648 -1.97 8.13 -12.12
CA PRO A 648 -2.97 7.64 -11.17
C PRO A 648 -3.56 8.76 -10.29
N TYR A 649 -4.81 8.62 -9.85
CA TYR A 649 -5.56 9.69 -9.18
C TYR A 649 -4.80 10.28 -7.99
N GLN A 650 -4.64 11.61 -7.95
CA GLN A 650 -3.84 12.37 -6.95
C GLN A 650 -2.31 12.10 -6.99
N PHE A 651 -1.80 11.43 -8.03
CA PHE A 651 -0.38 11.19 -8.29
C PHE A 651 0.06 11.78 -9.64
N ASP A 652 -0.37 13.02 -9.93
CA ASP A 652 0.01 13.75 -11.13
C ASP A 652 1.54 13.82 -11.27
N GLY A 653 2.08 13.46 -12.44
CA GLY A 653 3.53 13.36 -12.67
C GLY A 653 4.17 12.01 -12.32
N ASN A 654 3.39 11.01 -11.88
CA ASN A 654 3.88 9.62 -11.74
C ASN A 654 4.22 8.96 -13.10
N LEU A 655 3.52 9.36 -14.15
CA LEU A 655 3.70 8.87 -15.51
C LEU A 655 4.54 9.87 -16.30
N THR A 656 5.50 9.38 -17.06
CA THR A 656 6.16 10.18 -18.10
C THR A 656 5.18 10.49 -19.24
N PRO A 657 5.43 11.54 -20.05
CA PRO A 657 4.62 11.80 -21.24
C PRO A 657 4.50 10.58 -22.15
N GLN A 658 5.60 9.84 -22.35
CA GLN A 658 5.59 8.66 -23.20
C GLN A 658 4.71 7.53 -22.63
N GLU A 659 4.75 7.30 -21.31
CA GLU A 659 3.89 6.29 -20.66
C GLU A 659 2.41 6.68 -20.76
N ALA A 660 2.09 7.97 -20.66
CA ALA A 660 0.74 8.47 -20.86
C ALA A 660 0.24 8.24 -22.29
N TRP A 661 1.09 8.44 -23.31
CA TRP A 661 0.76 8.11 -24.70
C TRP A 661 0.58 6.60 -24.92
N ASP A 662 1.41 5.75 -24.30
CA ASP A 662 1.24 4.30 -24.41
C ASP A 662 -0.09 3.84 -23.80
N LEU A 663 -0.41 4.33 -22.60
CA LEU A 663 -1.67 4.06 -21.90
C LEU A 663 -2.86 4.54 -22.71
N ALA A 664 -2.81 5.78 -23.23
CA ALA A 664 -3.86 6.33 -24.07
C ALA A 664 -4.08 5.46 -25.31
N THR A 665 -3.00 5.03 -26.00
CA THR A 665 -3.11 4.13 -27.16
C THR A 665 -3.69 2.77 -26.78
N PHE A 666 -3.31 2.22 -25.62
CA PHE A 666 -3.89 0.97 -25.15
C PHE A 666 -5.39 1.09 -24.86
N ILE A 667 -5.83 2.16 -24.19
CA ILE A 667 -7.24 2.43 -23.84
C ILE A 667 -8.09 2.77 -25.08
N ASP A 668 -7.52 3.47 -26.05
CA ASP A 668 -8.16 3.82 -27.31
C ASP A 668 -8.44 2.59 -28.18
N ASN A 669 -7.56 1.58 -28.13
CA ASN A 669 -7.73 0.31 -28.83
C ASN A 669 -8.81 -0.60 -28.23
N GLN A 670 -9.45 -0.22 -27.11
CA GLN A 670 -10.50 -1.01 -26.48
C GLN A 670 -11.88 -0.66 -27.04
N GLU A 671 -12.78 -1.65 -27.07
CA GLU A 671 -14.15 -1.43 -27.53
C GLU A 671 -14.91 -0.46 -26.62
N ARG A 672 -15.71 0.41 -27.24
CA ARG A 672 -16.59 1.37 -26.54
C ARG A 672 -17.77 1.76 -27.44
N PRO A 673 -18.87 2.31 -26.87
CA PRO A 673 -20.04 2.71 -27.63
C PRO A 673 -19.70 3.71 -28.74
N SER A 674 -20.34 3.58 -29.90
CA SER A 674 -20.16 4.51 -31.02
C SER A 674 -20.76 5.90 -30.74
N GLY A 675 -21.73 5.98 -29.84
CA GLY A 675 -22.55 7.17 -29.59
C GLY A 675 -23.69 7.29 -30.61
N SER A 676 -24.79 7.94 -30.21
CA SER A 676 -25.88 8.25 -31.13
C SER A 676 -25.49 9.45 -31.97
N ALA A 677 -25.17 9.22 -33.25
CA ALA A 677 -25.00 10.30 -34.21
C ALA A 677 -26.37 10.87 -34.61
N ASN A 678 -27.17 11.42 -33.68
CA ASN A 678 -28.42 12.13 -33.99
C ASN A 678 -29.05 12.82 -32.75
N SER A 679 -28.84 14.14 -32.62
CA SER A 679 -29.73 15.05 -31.87
C SER A 679 -29.38 16.54 -32.12
N ALA A 680 -29.00 16.90 -33.35
CA ALA A 680 -28.94 18.29 -33.79
C ALA A 680 -29.45 18.42 -35.23
N LYS A 681 -30.78 18.46 -35.36
CA LYS A 681 -31.44 19.32 -36.34
C LYS A 681 -32.24 20.35 -35.56
#